data_AF-A0A2H0GRD6-F1
#
_entry.id   AF-A0A2H0GRD6-F1
#
_cell.length_a   1.000
_cell.length_b   1.000
_cell.length_c   1.000
_cell.angle_alpha   90.00
_cell.angle_beta   90.00
_cell.angle_gamma   90.00
#
_symmetry.space_group_name_H-M   'P 1'
#
loop_
_entity.id
_entity.type
_entity.pdbx_description
1 polymer ?
#
loop_
_entity_poly.entity_id
_entity_poly.type
_entity_poly.pdbx_seq_one_letter_code
_entity_poly.pdbx_strand_id
1 'polypeptide(L)'
;MIKPLHKLITKTTFGQLSLALLIICVVSGIFLVVPYNVNDAYGSISFLMLTNPAASLFRNIHFWSAQFFLLFTVIHLYDHFTRKKAIKLNMALWFRLTIGVLIIFLAMITGFILKGDADAGQAQRIFSGLVTRIPLIGEMIRQTFLGDGESLQFIYVHHIATFTIFIIIVVMEHAPTIWPRLRDFVITMTSILILSVLLMAPLHDGLSMVVKGPWYFVGFQEILHLITHPGYSLIIVLLLLFLLIMVPLSRNNGWLPKRLLLFFTLVYLFLTVIGYFFRGANWQWQWPWKSNEISAVYNPVETADWQVLGLFSKTSDTLPEVILGRNESCLICHQGMTGFSKSHNPQAVGCYSCHGGNPFSRDKEASHHGMRLIPGNLADAGQSCGTTQCHQQITSRINNGLMANLSGMISVDRFVFDEIASPDELTSVDELHHSPADEHLKNMCVTCHLGNPKRETGPITNESRGGGCLACHLNYNEADSSLSHLAIDRKNHPDYLKNHPSIDLKVGNNHCFGCHNRSGRISTNYEGWHETLLNPDELPTKHSYRIIDQTRVFTYIQEDVHHKLKMDCIDCHNSYELMGDDTRYAHQEQQVDIACADCHRNKADRTVTYAQLDQESALIAGLRYANIANRVFLTTEKRNKALINTEVRNDTMWMHGKNRDTVYVLRPPNAVCTYGKAHHEVSCNACHSAWAPSCIGCHNAYDENEPGYDMVKNLEKQGSWVEFVGEYNAGLPVLGIRKTASGQEIIPVVPGMVLTIDLASYTKDQHDSLLFKRLFAPAAPHTTAAKGRSCVSCHNNSEALGYGKGILTYVIDEDKGFWKFNSHYKNNSHDGLPEDAWVGFLDDRKGQVVSTRTDVFPFSVDQQKSILTLGACLTCHDEKSAVMVQSVVNFDSLVKTISLKCILPVW
;
A
#
# COMPACT_ATOMS: atom_id res chain seq x y z
N MET A 1 -52.19 20.41 -7.06
CA MET A 1 -51.29 21.07 -8.04
C MET A 1 -50.84 20.21 -9.23
N ILE A 2 -51.32 18.97 -9.44
CA ILE A 2 -50.76 18.04 -10.45
C ILE A 2 -51.48 18.08 -11.82
N LYS A 3 -52.75 18.51 -11.88
CA LYS A 3 -53.53 18.61 -13.14
C LYS A 3 -53.05 19.69 -14.15
N PRO A 4 -52.58 20.89 -13.77
CA PRO A 4 -52.06 21.85 -14.75
C PRO A 4 -50.72 21.42 -15.36
N LEU A 5 -49.87 20.72 -14.60
CA LEU A 5 -48.57 20.21 -15.07
C LEU A 5 -48.73 19.14 -16.16
N HIS A 6 -49.73 18.27 -16.04
CA HIS A 6 -50.02 17.24 -17.04
C HIS A 6 -50.57 17.83 -18.36
N LYS A 7 -51.35 18.91 -18.28
CA LYS A 7 -51.83 19.69 -19.45
C LYS A 7 -50.73 20.55 -20.08
N LEU A 8 -49.67 20.86 -19.33
CA LEU A 8 -48.47 21.56 -19.79
C LEU A 8 -47.57 20.68 -20.67
N ILE A 9 -47.37 19.41 -20.29
CA ILE A 9 -46.50 18.44 -20.99
C ILE A 9 -47.11 17.93 -22.31
N THR A 10 -48.45 17.89 -22.43
CA THR A 10 -49.17 17.29 -23.56
C THR A 10 -49.12 18.08 -24.89
N LYS A 11 -48.45 19.24 -24.94
CA LYS A 11 -48.29 20.05 -26.16
C LYS A 11 -46.84 20.20 -26.67
N THR A 12 -45.85 19.64 -25.97
CA THR A 12 -44.42 19.80 -26.29
C THR A 12 -43.91 18.59 -27.06
N THR A 13 -42.96 18.79 -27.99
CA THR A 13 -42.32 17.70 -28.74
C THR A 13 -40.83 17.62 -28.39
N PHE A 14 -40.24 16.42 -28.48
CA PHE A 14 -38.80 16.25 -28.23
C PHE A 14 -37.92 17.07 -29.18
N GLY A 15 -38.38 17.33 -30.41
CA GLY A 15 -37.71 18.24 -31.33
C GLY A 15 -37.68 19.70 -30.87
N GLN A 16 -38.78 20.20 -30.28
CA GLN A 16 -38.81 21.56 -29.71
C GLN A 16 -37.90 21.69 -28.48
N LEU A 17 -37.83 20.66 -27.64
CA LEU A 17 -36.90 20.62 -26.51
C LEU A 17 -35.44 20.57 -27.00
N SER A 18 -35.13 19.75 -28.00
CA SER A 18 -33.78 19.66 -28.58
C SER A 18 -33.34 20.99 -29.19
N LEU A 19 -34.24 21.69 -29.90
CA LEU A 19 -33.97 23.01 -30.45
C LEU A 19 -33.71 24.06 -29.35
N ALA A 20 -34.49 24.06 -28.27
CA ALA A 20 -34.25 24.94 -27.13
C ALA A 20 -32.88 24.69 -26.47
N LEU A 21 -32.52 23.41 -26.27
CA LEU A 21 -31.24 23.01 -25.70
C LEU A 21 -30.04 23.41 -26.59
N LEU A 22 -30.17 23.25 -27.92
CA LEU A 22 -29.14 23.69 -28.86
C LEU A 22 -28.87 25.19 -28.77
N ILE A 23 -29.92 26.02 -28.71
CA ILE A 23 -29.77 27.48 -28.60
C ILE A 23 -29.11 27.85 -27.27
N ILE A 24 -29.56 27.25 -26.16
CA ILE A 24 -28.96 27.48 -24.84
C ILE A 24 -27.48 27.10 -24.84
N CYS A 25 -27.13 25.98 -25.47
CA CYS A 25 -25.74 25.51 -25.62
C CYS A 25 -24.88 26.49 -26.44
N VAL A 26 -25.37 26.95 -27.59
CA VAL A 26 -24.64 27.90 -28.45
C VAL A 26 -24.43 29.23 -27.73
N VAL A 27 -25.49 29.79 -27.11
CA VAL A 27 -25.39 31.07 -26.38
C VAL A 27 -24.42 30.97 -25.21
N SER A 28 -24.51 29.91 -24.41
CA SER A 28 -23.57 29.70 -23.29
C SER A 28 -22.14 29.47 -23.78
N GLY A 29 -21.94 28.81 -24.92
CA GLY A 29 -20.62 28.61 -25.54
C GLY A 29 -19.95 29.93 -25.94
N ILE A 30 -20.71 30.90 -26.47
CA ILE A 30 -20.19 32.24 -26.82
C ILE A 30 -19.59 32.94 -25.58
N PHE A 31 -20.22 32.81 -24.41
CA PHE A 31 -19.69 33.37 -23.16
C PHE A 31 -18.42 32.67 -22.68
N LEU A 32 -18.21 31.39 -23.02
CA LEU A 32 -17.02 30.63 -22.63
C LEU A 32 -15.83 30.85 -23.56
N VAL A 33 -16.07 31.24 -24.82
CA VAL A 33 -15.00 31.54 -25.80
C VAL A 33 -14.08 32.65 -25.31
N VAL A 34 -14.60 33.62 -24.56
CA VAL A 34 -13.83 34.78 -24.08
C VAL A 34 -12.79 34.42 -23.00
N PRO A 35 -13.15 33.73 -21.90
CA PRO A 35 -12.18 33.36 -20.85
C PRO A 35 -11.36 32.09 -21.14
N TYR A 36 -11.72 31.30 -22.16
CA TYR A 36 -11.03 30.05 -22.49
C TYR A 36 -9.69 30.29 -23.20
N ASN A 37 -8.63 29.65 -22.72
CA ASN A 37 -7.31 29.67 -23.36
C ASN A 37 -7.00 28.29 -23.95
N VAL A 38 -6.90 28.20 -25.28
CA VAL A 38 -6.62 26.94 -25.98
C VAL A 38 -5.21 26.38 -25.74
N ASN A 39 -4.24 27.24 -25.39
CA ASN A 39 -2.87 26.83 -25.08
C ASN A 39 -2.74 26.29 -23.65
N ASP A 40 -3.70 26.62 -22.77
CA ASP A 40 -3.79 26.16 -21.39
C ASP A 40 -5.26 25.86 -21.05
N ALA A 41 -5.80 24.84 -21.72
CA ALA A 41 -7.22 24.51 -21.66
C ALA A 41 -7.67 24.16 -20.23
N TYR A 42 -6.92 23.29 -19.55
CA TYR A 42 -7.22 22.88 -18.19
C TYR A 42 -7.02 24.02 -17.18
N GLY A 43 -5.88 24.73 -17.26
CA GLY A 43 -5.56 25.83 -16.36
C GLY A 43 -6.56 26.98 -16.49
N SER A 44 -6.98 27.34 -17.70
CA SER A 44 -7.99 28.39 -17.91
C SER A 44 -9.38 28.03 -17.38
N ILE A 45 -9.82 26.77 -17.54
CA ILE A 45 -11.11 26.32 -16.99
C ILE A 45 -11.08 26.28 -15.46
N SER A 46 -10.05 25.66 -14.87
CA SER A 46 -9.93 25.56 -13.41
C SER A 46 -9.75 26.94 -12.76
N PHE A 47 -8.99 27.84 -13.38
CA PHE A 47 -8.85 29.22 -12.95
C PHE A 47 -10.17 29.97 -13.02
N LEU A 48 -10.93 29.81 -14.10
CA LEU A 48 -12.27 30.38 -14.26
C LEU A 48 -13.23 29.90 -13.17
N MET A 49 -13.19 28.62 -12.82
CA MET A 49 -14.03 28.06 -11.75
C MET A 49 -13.71 28.71 -10.39
N LEU A 50 -12.45 29.03 -10.12
CA LEU A 50 -12.02 29.65 -8.87
C LEU A 50 -12.24 31.17 -8.83
N THR A 51 -12.14 31.85 -9.96
CA THR A 51 -12.09 33.34 -10.01
C THR A 51 -13.34 34.00 -10.56
N ASN A 52 -14.16 33.28 -11.35
CA ASN A 52 -15.34 33.85 -12.02
C ASN A 52 -16.57 32.93 -11.90
N PRO A 53 -17.37 33.08 -10.82
CA PRO A 53 -18.57 32.28 -10.60
C PRO A 53 -19.61 32.38 -11.73
N ALA A 54 -19.75 33.55 -12.35
CA ALA A 54 -20.69 33.75 -13.45
C ALA A 54 -20.29 32.96 -14.70
N ALA A 55 -19.00 32.99 -15.07
CA ALA A 55 -18.49 32.20 -16.18
C ALA A 55 -18.52 30.69 -15.88
N SER A 56 -18.30 30.29 -14.62
CA SER A 56 -18.48 28.91 -14.15
C SER A 56 -19.94 28.44 -14.30
N LEU A 57 -20.93 29.30 -14.02
CA LEU A 57 -22.34 28.98 -14.27
C LEU A 57 -22.63 28.78 -15.77
N PHE A 58 -22.09 29.64 -16.65
CA PHE A 58 -22.22 29.45 -18.10
C PHE A 58 -21.58 28.14 -18.57
N ARG A 59 -20.48 27.71 -17.95
CA ARG A 59 -19.86 26.40 -18.19
C ARG A 59 -20.81 25.26 -17.84
N ASN A 60 -21.45 25.32 -16.68
CA ASN A 60 -22.44 24.32 -16.27
C ASN A 60 -23.63 24.29 -17.23
N ILE A 61 -24.16 25.46 -17.61
CA ILE A 61 -25.26 25.58 -18.58
C ILE A 61 -24.86 24.97 -19.93
N HIS A 62 -23.67 25.27 -20.42
CA HIS A 62 -23.16 24.74 -21.68
C HIS A 62 -23.04 23.20 -21.63
N PHE A 63 -22.42 22.67 -20.58
CA PHE A 63 -22.28 21.23 -20.40
C PHE A 63 -23.63 20.52 -20.35
N TRP A 64 -24.53 20.93 -19.44
CA TRP A 64 -25.82 20.25 -19.25
C TRP A 64 -26.73 20.39 -20.46
N SER A 65 -26.79 21.57 -21.08
CA SER A 65 -27.57 21.75 -22.31
C SER A 65 -27.06 20.86 -23.45
N ALA A 66 -25.74 20.67 -23.58
CA ALA A 66 -25.15 19.73 -24.53
C ALA A 66 -25.51 18.25 -24.22
N GLN A 67 -25.42 17.82 -22.96
CA GLN A 67 -25.79 16.44 -22.58
C GLN A 67 -27.26 16.14 -22.90
N PHE A 68 -28.17 17.03 -22.50
CA PHE A 68 -29.59 16.86 -22.77
C PHE A 68 -29.91 17.03 -24.26
N PHE A 69 -29.21 17.90 -24.98
CA PHE A 69 -29.38 18.04 -26.43
C PHE A 69 -29.12 16.70 -27.14
N LEU A 70 -28.03 16.01 -26.82
CA LEU A 70 -27.74 14.68 -27.36
C LEU A 70 -28.85 13.68 -26.99
N LEU A 71 -29.21 13.60 -25.70
CA LEU A 71 -30.23 12.68 -25.21
C LEU A 71 -31.59 12.90 -25.91
N PHE A 72 -32.08 14.13 -25.94
CA PHE A 72 -33.37 14.46 -26.56
C PHE A 72 -33.34 14.34 -28.08
N THR A 73 -32.19 14.52 -28.73
CA THR A 73 -32.04 14.24 -30.17
C THR A 73 -32.19 12.75 -30.47
N VAL A 74 -31.57 11.88 -29.66
CA VAL A 74 -31.73 10.42 -29.78
C VAL A 74 -33.19 10.01 -29.50
N ILE A 75 -33.81 10.54 -28.44
CA ILE A 75 -35.22 10.28 -28.14
C ILE A 75 -36.12 10.78 -29.28
N HIS A 76 -35.84 11.96 -29.85
CA HIS A 76 -36.58 12.52 -30.97
C HIS A 76 -36.51 11.63 -32.22
N LEU A 77 -35.34 11.07 -32.52
CA LEU A 77 -35.13 10.10 -33.59
C LEU A 77 -36.00 8.85 -33.38
N TYR A 78 -36.01 8.29 -32.16
CA TYR A 78 -36.81 7.11 -31.83
C TYR A 78 -38.32 7.38 -31.77
N ASP A 79 -38.77 8.57 -31.33
CA ASP A 79 -40.19 8.98 -31.39
C ASP A 79 -40.71 8.98 -32.82
N HIS A 80 -39.86 9.27 -33.81
CA HIS A 80 -40.26 9.13 -35.21
C HIS A 80 -40.35 7.65 -35.64
N PHE A 81 -39.52 6.78 -35.09
CA PHE A 81 -39.51 5.35 -35.45
C PHE A 81 -40.72 4.58 -34.95
N THR A 82 -41.31 4.98 -33.81
CA THR A 82 -42.50 4.36 -33.21
C THR A 82 -43.81 4.77 -33.86
N ARG A 83 -43.83 5.87 -34.62
CA ARG A 83 -45.05 6.35 -35.32
C ARG A 83 -45.41 5.45 -36.49
N LYS A 84 -46.69 5.06 -36.57
CA LYS A 84 -47.25 4.24 -37.67
C LYS A 84 -47.33 4.99 -39.01
N LYS A 85 -47.26 6.32 -39.00
CA LYS A 85 -47.29 7.16 -40.21
C LYS A 85 -45.91 7.14 -40.89
N ALA A 86 -45.89 7.07 -42.22
CA ALA A 86 -44.66 7.14 -43.00
C ALA A 86 -43.92 8.48 -42.78
N ILE A 87 -42.59 8.42 -42.75
CA ILE A 87 -41.71 9.60 -42.64
C ILE A 87 -41.87 10.43 -43.92
N LYS A 88 -42.46 11.64 -43.80
CA LYS A 88 -42.64 12.56 -44.94
C LYS A 88 -41.44 13.52 -45.06
N LEU A 89 -40.23 12.99 -45.16
CA LEU A 89 -39.02 13.78 -45.36
C LEU A 89 -38.41 13.48 -46.73
N ASN A 90 -37.89 14.51 -47.39
CA ASN A 90 -37.10 14.34 -48.61
C ASN A 90 -35.86 13.48 -48.29
N MET A 91 -35.52 12.51 -49.15
CA MET A 91 -34.35 11.66 -49.00
C MET A 91 -33.04 12.46 -48.87
N ALA A 92 -32.92 13.59 -49.57
CA ALA A 92 -31.75 14.46 -49.45
C ALA A 92 -31.64 15.08 -48.05
N LEU A 93 -32.77 15.51 -47.47
CA LEU A 93 -32.83 16.05 -46.11
C LEU A 93 -32.56 14.94 -45.07
N TRP A 94 -33.11 13.73 -45.26
CA TRP A 94 -32.85 12.59 -44.38
C TRP A 94 -31.38 12.19 -44.35
N PHE A 95 -30.73 12.17 -45.53
CA PHE A 95 -29.31 11.87 -45.63
C PHE A 95 -28.46 12.91 -44.88
N ARG A 96 -28.73 14.21 -45.07
CA ARG A 96 -28.05 15.28 -44.33
C ARG A 96 -28.31 15.21 -42.82
N LEU A 97 -29.53 14.87 -42.39
CA LEU A 97 -29.85 14.64 -40.98
C LEU A 97 -29.07 13.44 -40.40
N THR A 98 -28.90 12.38 -41.19
CA THR A 98 -28.11 11.21 -40.76
C THR A 98 -26.64 11.57 -40.59
N ILE A 99 -26.07 12.36 -41.51
CA ILE A 99 -24.72 12.94 -41.32
C ILE A 99 -24.70 13.90 -40.13
N GLY A 100 -25.76 14.68 -39.93
CA GLY A 100 -25.93 15.58 -38.79
C GLY A 100 -25.80 14.87 -37.45
N VAL A 101 -26.33 13.64 -37.32
CA VAL A 101 -26.12 12.81 -36.11
C VAL A 101 -24.63 12.56 -35.86
N LEU A 102 -23.87 12.20 -36.90
CA LEU A 102 -22.41 12.02 -36.78
C LEU A 102 -21.72 13.32 -36.36
N ILE A 103 -22.08 14.46 -36.98
CA ILE A 103 -21.50 15.77 -36.63
C ILE A 103 -21.84 16.18 -35.19
N ILE A 104 -23.03 15.85 -34.67
CA ILE A 104 -23.37 16.06 -33.26
C ILE A 104 -22.41 15.28 -32.36
N PHE A 105 -22.15 14.00 -32.64
CA PHE A 105 -21.16 13.23 -31.88
C PHE A 105 -19.74 13.81 -31.97
N LEU A 106 -19.35 14.33 -33.14
CA LEU A 106 -18.06 15.02 -33.31
C LEU A 106 -18.00 16.33 -32.51
N ALA A 107 -19.08 17.11 -32.48
CA ALA A 107 -19.16 18.32 -31.65
C ALA A 107 -19.05 17.98 -30.16
N MET A 108 -19.71 16.89 -29.72
CA MET A 108 -19.66 16.42 -28.33
C MET A 108 -18.26 15.96 -27.91
N ILE A 109 -17.57 15.13 -28.71
CA ILE A 109 -16.22 14.65 -28.37
C ILE A 109 -15.19 15.78 -28.42
N THR A 110 -15.28 16.69 -29.40
CA THR A 110 -14.36 17.83 -29.48
C THR A 110 -14.55 18.78 -28.31
N GLY A 111 -15.80 19.07 -27.90
CA GLY A 111 -16.08 19.85 -26.69
C GLY A 111 -15.55 19.18 -25.41
N PHE A 112 -15.62 17.84 -25.34
CA PHE A 112 -15.05 17.08 -24.23
C PHE A 112 -13.52 17.17 -24.19
N ILE A 113 -12.84 17.06 -25.34
CA ILE A 113 -11.38 17.18 -25.44
C ILE A 113 -10.91 18.59 -25.05
N LEU A 114 -11.70 19.63 -25.33
CA LEU A 114 -11.38 21.01 -24.96
C LEU A 114 -11.35 21.26 -23.44
N LYS A 115 -11.78 20.31 -22.60
CA LYS A 115 -11.54 20.39 -21.14
C LYS A 115 -10.04 20.39 -20.78
N GLY A 116 -9.21 19.72 -21.59
CA GLY A 116 -7.78 19.58 -21.34
C GLY A 116 -7.40 18.75 -20.12
N ASP A 117 -8.36 18.07 -19.48
CA ASP A 117 -8.13 17.23 -18.31
C ASP A 117 -7.64 15.80 -18.68
N ALA A 118 -7.35 14.95 -17.69
CA ALA A 118 -6.81 13.61 -17.93
C ALA A 118 -7.75 12.76 -18.83
N ASP A 119 -9.06 12.86 -18.61
CA ASP A 119 -10.09 12.20 -19.43
C ASP A 119 -10.06 12.69 -20.88
N ALA A 120 -9.97 14.02 -21.08
CA ALA A 120 -9.85 14.63 -22.40
C ALA A 120 -8.60 14.14 -23.14
N GLY A 121 -7.44 14.08 -22.47
CA GLY A 121 -6.19 13.62 -23.07
C GLY A 121 -6.27 12.15 -23.53
N GLN A 122 -6.88 11.27 -22.72
CA GLN A 122 -7.10 9.88 -23.13
C GLN A 122 -8.08 9.79 -24.31
N ALA A 123 -9.18 10.56 -24.28
CA ALA A 123 -10.14 10.61 -25.37
C ALA A 123 -9.51 11.08 -26.69
N GLN A 124 -8.65 12.10 -26.65
CA GLN A 124 -7.92 12.61 -27.82
C GLN A 124 -6.98 11.54 -28.41
N ARG A 125 -6.22 10.83 -27.57
CA ARG A 125 -5.33 9.73 -28.01
C ARG A 125 -6.10 8.60 -28.67
N ILE A 126 -7.21 8.17 -28.06
CA ILE A 126 -8.07 7.11 -28.62
C ILE A 126 -8.66 7.56 -29.96
N PHE A 127 -9.22 8.78 -30.03
CA PHE A 127 -9.85 9.29 -31.24
C PHE A 127 -8.83 9.46 -32.39
N SER A 128 -7.67 10.06 -32.11
CA SER A 128 -6.57 10.19 -33.08
C SER A 128 -6.07 8.83 -33.58
N GLY A 129 -5.91 7.86 -32.67
CA GLY A 129 -5.50 6.50 -33.00
C GLY A 129 -6.53 5.71 -33.83
N LEU A 130 -7.80 6.09 -33.80
CA LEU A 130 -8.85 5.50 -34.65
C LEU A 130 -8.87 6.14 -36.03
N VAL A 131 -8.78 7.47 -36.10
CA VAL A 131 -8.79 8.22 -37.36
C VAL A 131 -7.62 7.82 -38.26
N THR A 132 -6.42 7.69 -37.69
CA THR A 132 -5.21 7.26 -38.43
C THR A 132 -5.28 5.85 -39.01
N ARG A 133 -6.13 4.98 -38.45
CA ARG A 133 -6.33 3.62 -38.95
C ARG A 133 -7.22 3.55 -40.18
N ILE A 134 -7.85 4.66 -40.59
CA ILE A 134 -8.61 4.71 -41.83
C ILE A 134 -7.64 4.64 -43.01
N PRO A 135 -7.71 3.59 -43.87
CA PRO A 135 -6.80 3.45 -44.98
C PRO A 135 -6.85 4.65 -45.93
N LEU A 136 -5.70 5.01 -46.51
CA LEU A 136 -5.50 6.06 -47.52
C LEU A 136 -5.68 7.51 -47.04
N ILE A 137 -6.75 7.80 -46.30
CA ILE A 137 -7.15 9.18 -45.95
C ILE A 137 -7.05 9.50 -44.45
N GLY A 138 -6.78 8.51 -43.59
CA GLY A 138 -6.82 8.68 -42.14
C GLY A 138 -5.87 9.76 -41.63
N GLU A 139 -4.65 9.80 -42.12
CA GLU A 139 -3.65 10.79 -41.70
C GLU A 139 -4.04 12.22 -42.15
N MET A 140 -4.58 12.37 -43.36
CA MET A 140 -5.10 13.65 -43.86
C MET A 140 -6.29 14.14 -43.00
N ILE A 141 -7.20 13.24 -42.61
CA ILE A 141 -8.33 13.56 -41.72
C ILE A 141 -7.80 13.97 -40.34
N ARG A 142 -6.83 13.24 -39.77
CA ARG A 142 -6.22 13.59 -38.48
C ARG A 142 -5.65 15.01 -38.53
N GLN A 143 -4.80 15.30 -39.51
CA GLN A 143 -4.16 16.62 -39.64
C GLN A 143 -5.18 17.75 -39.83
N THR A 144 -6.23 17.51 -40.62
CA THR A 144 -7.25 18.52 -40.88
C THR A 144 -8.12 18.80 -39.64
N PHE A 145 -8.58 17.76 -38.94
CA PHE A 145 -9.58 17.92 -37.87
C PHE A 145 -9.00 17.97 -36.45
N LEU A 146 -7.86 17.33 -36.23
CA LEU A 146 -7.20 17.24 -34.92
C LEU A 146 -5.89 18.02 -34.86
N GLY A 147 -5.32 18.39 -36.01
CA GLY A 147 -4.02 19.07 -36.09
C GLY A 147 -2.84 18.11 -35.87
N ASP A 148 -1.65 18.70 -35.79
CA ASP A 148 -0.40 17.98 -35.48
C ASP A 148 0.01 18.14 -34.01
N GLY A 149 0.43 17.03 -33.41
CA GLY A 149 0.84 16.98 -32.01
C GLY A 149 -0.33 17.12 -31.03
N GLU A 150 -0.06 17.75 -29.88
CA GLU A 150 -1.03 17.92 -28.78
C GLU A 150 -1.82 19.24 -28.86
N SER A 151 -1.63 20.04 -29.93
CA SER A 151 -2.31 21.33 -30.08
C SER A 151 -3.83 21.17 -30.16
N LEU A 152 -4.55 21.89 -29.31
CA LEU A 152 -6.02 21.91 -29.29
C LEU A 152 -6.62 22.92 -30.28
N GLN A 153 -5.80 23.68 -31.01
CA GLN A 153 -6.26 24.77 -31.87
C GLN A 153 -7.27 24.33 -32.95
N PHE A 154 -6.98 23.24 -33.67
CA PHE A 154 -7.87 22.73 -34.71
C PHE A 154 -9.18 22.20 -34.12
N ILE A 155 -9.09 21.46 -33.01
CA ILE A 155 -10.24 20.94 -32.27
C ILE A 155 -11.14 22.10 -31.82
N TYR A 156 -10.53 23.16 -31.28
CA TYR A 156 -11.21 24.37 -30.85
C TYR A 156 -11.97 25.04 -32.00
N VAL A 157 -11.31 25.31 -33.13
CA VAL A 157 -11.93 25.95 -34.30
C VAL A 157 -13.07 25.10 -34.88
N HIS A 158 -12.88 23.79 -35.00
CA HIS A 158 -13.92 22.91 -35.51
C HIS A 158 -15.13 22.82 -34.57
N HIS A 159 -14.89 22.81 -33.26
CA HIS A 159 -15.96 22.80 -32.26
C HIS A 159 -16.79 24.10 -32.31
N ILE A 160 -16.15 25.27 -32.14
CA ILE A 160 -16.88 26.55 -32.01
C ILE A 160 -17.50 27.02 -33.33
N ALA A 161 -16.93 26.64 -34.47
CA ALA A 161 -17.36 27.11 -35.79
C ALA A 161 -17.85 25.97 -36.69
N THR A 162 -16.96 25.07 -37.14
CA THR A 162 -17.29 24.15 -38.25
C THR A 162 -18.50 23.24 -37.94
N PHE A 163 -18.45 22.51 -36.82
CA PHE A 163 -19.50 21.58 -36.43
C PHE A 163 -20.75 22.31 -35.95
N THR A 164 -20.57 23.39 -35.17
CA THR A 164 -21.70 24.20 -34.67
C THR A 164 -22.49 24.85 -35.81
N ILE A 165 -21.82 25.48 -36.78
CA ILE A 165 -22.48 26.08 -37.96
C ILE A 165 -23.19 25.00 -38.78
N PHE A 166 -22.55 23.85 -39.01
CA PHE A 166 -23.16 22.75 -39.75
C PHE A 166 -24.45 22.25 -39.07
N ILE A 167 -24.42 22.04 -37.74
CA ILE A 167 -25.58 21.61 -36.96
C ILE A 167 -26.71 22.65 -37.08
N ILE A 168 -26.41 23.95 -36.95
CA ILE A 168 -27.39 25.02 -37.10
C ILE A 168 -28.03 25.00 -38.49
N ILE A 169 -27.23 24.90 -39.56
CA ILE A 169 -27.74 24.87 -40.94
C ILE A 169 -28.67 23.67 -41.16
N VAL A 170 -28.25 22.47 -40.76
CA VAL A 170 -29.06 21.25 -40.94
C VAL A 170 -30.34 21.32 -40.11
N VAL A 171 -30.29 21.89 -38.90
CA VAL A 171 -31.48 22.10 -38.06
C VAL A 171 -32.42 23.13 -38.68
N MET A 172 -31.92 24.22 -39.26
CA MET A 172 -32.74 25.23 -39.96
C MET A 172 -33.42 24.66 -41.22
N GLU A 173 -32.74 23.79 -41.97
CA GLU A 173 -33.36 23.08 -43.10
C GLU A 173 -34.44 22.10 -42.65
N HIS A 174 -34.24 21.45 -41.49
CA HIS A 174 -35.19 20.50 -40.93
C HIS A 174 -36.41 21.17 -40.29
N ALA A 175 -36.18 22.28 -39.59
CA ALA A 175 -37.20 23.08 -38.93
C ALA A 175 -37.10 24.53 -39.43
N PRO A 176 -38.10 25.03 -40.18
CA PRO A 176 -38.05 26.36 -40.81
C PRO A 176 -38.06 27.53 -39.80
N THR A 177 -38.13 27.25 -38.50
CA THR A 177 -38.08 28.22 -37.41
C THR A 177 -36.83 27.98 -36.57
N ILE A 178 -35.98 29.00 -36.43
CA ILE A 178 -34.80 28.92 -35.57
C ILE A 178 -35.16 29.00 -34.07
N TRP A 179 -36.30 29.61 -33.74
CA TRP A 179 -36.76 29.74 -32.36
C TRP A 179 -37.74 28.63 -31.98
N PRO A 180 -37.51 27.92 -30.87
CA PRO A 180 -38.51 27.05 -30.28
C PRO A 180 -39.70 27.89 -29.78
N ARG A 181 -40.81 27.24 -29.48
CA ARG A 181 -41.94 27.91 -28.82
C ARG A 181 -41.47 28.55 -27.51
N LEU A 182 -41.80 29.83 -27.31
CA LEU A 182 -41.36 30.61 -26.14
C LEU A 182 -41.58 29.86 -24.80
N ARG A 183 -42.73 29.22 -24.65
CA ARG A 183 -43.05 28.42 -23.46
C ARG A 183 -42.05 27.27 -23.25
N ASP A 184 -41.74 26.52 -24.31
CA ASP A 184 -40.85 25.37 -24.23
C ASP A 184 -39.41 25.85 -23.97
N PHE A 185 -38.98 26.97 -24.57
CA PHE A 185 -37.70 27.63 -24.26
C PHE A 185 -37.56 28.03 -22.79
N VAL A 186 -38.56 28.73 -22.24
CA VAL A 186 -38.53 29.21 -20.84
C VAL A 186 -38.50 28.05 -19.85
N ILE A 187 -39.26 26.97 -20.11
CA ILE A 187 -39.23 25.77 -19.27
C ILE A 187 -37.85 25.12 -19.34
N THR A 188 -37.32 24.88 -20.54
CA THR A 188 -36.00 24.28 -20.74
C THR A 188 -34.89 25.12 -20.10
N MET A 189 -34.88 26.44 -20.32
CA MET A 189 -33.88 27.34 -19.74
C MET A 189 -33.96 27.34 -18.22
N THR A 190 -35.15 27.45 -17.63
CA THR A 190 -35.31 27.39 -16.17
C THR A 190 -34.86 26.04 -15.61
N SER A 191 -35.18 24.92 -16.26
CA SER A 191 -34.75 23.59 -15.83
C SER A 191 -33.24 23.42 -15.92
N ILE A 192 -32.60 23.86 -17.01
CA ILE A 192 -31.14 23.79 -17.16
C ILE A 192 -30.45 24.73 -16.18
N LEU A 193 -31.00 25.91 -15.91
CA LEU A 193 -30.46 26.85 -14.92
C LEU A 193 -30.49 26.24 -13.51
N ILE A 194 -31.65 25.70 -13.09
CA ILE A 194 -31.77 25.02 -11.79
C ILE A 194 -30.76 23.87 -11.72
N LEU A 195 -30.68 23.04 -12.75
CA LEU A 195 -29.72 21.94 -12.78
C LEU A 195 -28.27 22.42 -12.70
N SER A 196 -27.92 23.48 -13.43
CA SER A 196 -26.56 24.04 -13.49
C SER A 196 -26.13 24.73 -12.20
N VAL A 197 -27.10 25.16 -11.39
CA VAL A 197 -26.90 25.70 -10.04
C VAL A 197 -26.84 24.59 -8.99
N LEU A 198 -27.44 23.42 -9.24
CA LEU A 198 -27.45 22.29 -8.31
C LEU A 198 -26.34 21.27 -8.56
N LEU A 199 -25.86 21.17 -9.80
CA LEU A 199 -24.92 20.15 -10.26
C LEU A 199 -23.82 20.80 -11.10
N MET A 200 -22.59 20.73 -10.62
CA MET A 200 -21.45 21.27 -11.34
C MET A 200 -21.07 20.37 -12.52
N ALA A 201 -20.61 20.97 -13.62
CA ALA A 201 -20.08 20.21 -14.72
C ALA A 201 -18.73 19.57 -14.33
N PRO A 202 -18.51 18.28 -14.59
CA PRO A 202 -17.32 17.56 -14.18
C PRO A 202 -16.03 18.17 -14.74
N LEU A 203 -14.96 18.13 -13.95
CA LEU A 203 -13.59 18.39 -14.39
C LEU A 203 -12.67 17.43 -13.64
N HIS A 204 -11.87 16.64 -14.36
CA HIS A 204 -10.99 15.67 -13.73
C HIS A 204 -9.83 16.38 -13.01
N ASP A 205 -9.51 15.96 -11.79
CA ASP A 205 -8.54 16.60 -10.89
C ASP A 205 -7.06 16.39 -11.28
N GLY A 206 -6.81 15.36 -12.09
CA GLY A 206 -5.49 14.98 -12.60
C GLY A 206 -4.72 14.03 -11.68
N LEU A 207 -5.29 13.65 -10.53
CA LEU A 207 -4.71 12.72 -9.57
C LEU A 207 -5.27 11.30 -9.69
N SER A 208 -6.58 11.18 -9.97
CA SER A 208 -7.22 9.88 -10.13
C SER A 208 -6.58 9.08 -11.28
N MET A 209 -6.26 7.81 -11.00
CA MET A 209 -5.79 6.86 -12.02
C MET A 209 -6.93 6.32 -12.90
N VAL A 210 -8.18 6.53 -12.49
CA VAL A 210 -9.35 6.07 -13.25
C VAL A 210 -9.75 7.16 -14.23
N VAL A 211 -9.43 6.93 -15.50
CA VAL A 211 -9.72 7.84 -16.60
C VAL A 211 -10.81 7.21 -17.47
N LYS A 212 -11.92 7.93 -17.67
CA LYS A 212 -13.09 7.46 -18.43
C LYS A 212 -13.50 8.47 -19.50
N GLY A 213 -13.94 7.96 -20.64
CA GLY A 213 -14.57 8.79 -21.66
C GLY A 213 -15.93 9.33 -21.20
N PRO A 214 -16.53 10.26 -21.95
CA PRO A 214 -17.89 10.72 -21.62
C PRO A 214 -18.89 9.57 -21.71
N TRP A 215 -19.98 9.63 -20.95
CA TRP A 215 -20.95 8.53 -20.82
C TRP A 215 -21.43 7.96 -22.17
N TYR A 216 -21.59 8.81 -23.19
CA TYR A 216 -22.01 8.41 -24.53
C TYR A 216 -20.91 7.70 -25.36
N PHE A 217 -19.66 7.64 -24.89
CA PHE A 217 -18.54 6.89 -25.49
C PHE A 217 -17.96 5.79 -24.60
N VAL A 218 -18.36 5.67 -23.34
CA VAL A 218 -17.87 4.60 -22.44
C VAL A 218 -18.20 3.20 -22.99
N GLY A 219 -19.41 2.99 -23.53
CA GLY A 219 -19.74 1.73 -24.20
C GLY A 219 -18.83 1.43 -25.40
N PHE A 220 -18.37 2.46 -26.10
CA PHE A 220 -17.40 2.32 -27.19
C PHE A 220 -15.99 2.00 -26.66
N GLN A 221 -15.57 2.58 -25.54
CA GLN A 221 -14.32 2.20 -24.86
C GLN A 221 -14.34 0.72 -24.45
N GLU A 222 -15.47 0.20 -23.96
CA GLU A 222 -15.62 -1.23 -23.65
C GLU A 222 -15.49 -2.10 -24.92
N ILE A 223 -16.09 -1.68 -26.04
CA ILE A 223 -15.91 -2.37 -27.34
C ILE A 223 -14.44 -2.40 -27.75
N LEU A 224 -13.71 -1.29 -27.58
CA LEU A 224 -12.27 -1.22 -27.91
C LEU A 224 -11.43 -2.14 -27.03
N HIS A 225 -11.80 -2.32 -25.77
CA HIS A 225 -11.15 -3.27 -24.87
C HIS A 225 -11.39 -4.73 -25.29
N LEU A 226 -12.57 -5.04 -25.84
CA LEU A 226 -12.96 -6.39 -26.28
C LEU A 226 -12.39 -6.78 -27.66
N ILE A 227 -11.91 -5.82 -28.46
CA ILE A 227 -11.47 -6.05 -29.85
C ILE A 227 -9.94 -5.95 -29.97
N THR A 228 -9.31 -6.96 -30.56
CA THR A 228 -7.85 -7.00 -30.81
C THR A 228 -7.38 -6.01 -31.89
N HIS A 229 -8.24 -5.69 -32.86
CA HIS A 229 -7.98 -4.73 -33.93
C HIS A 229 -8.93 -3.52 -33.83
N PRO A 230 -8.55 -2.47 -33.07
CA PRO A 230 -9.38 -1.28 -32.85
C PRO A 230 -9.98 -0.62 -34.10
N GLY A 231 -9.36 -0.75 -35.28
CA GLY A 231 -9.89 -0.20 -36.54
C GLY A 231 -11.26 -0.77 -36.95
N TYR A 232 -11.58 -2.01 -36.57
CA TYR A 232 -12.88 -2.62 -36.87
C TYR A 232 -14.05 -1.94 -36.13
N SER A 233 -13.77 -1.21 -35.07
CA SER A 233 -14.80 -0.43 -34.36
C SER A 233 -15.44 0.64 -35.26
N LEU A 234 -14.73 1.16 -36.27
CA LEU A 234 -15.27 2.11 -37.24
C LEU A 234 -16.36 1.50 -38.13
N ILE A 235 -16.30 0.19 -38.38
CA ILE A 235 -17.32 -0.55 -39.14
C ILE A 235 -18.66 -0.50 -38.39
N ILE A 236 -18.63 -0.54 -37.05
CA ILE A 236 -19.85 -0.44 -36.23
C ILE A 236 -20.50 0.93 -36.42
N VAL A 237 -19.71 2.01 -36.42
CA VAL A 237 -20.23 3.37 -36.67
C VAL A 237 -20.83 3.48 -38.08
N LEU A 238 -20.12 2.97 -39.10
CA LEU A 238 -20.61 2.96 -40.48
C LEU A 238 -21.89 2.11 -40.63
N LEU A 239 -21.98 0.97 -39.94
CA LEU A 239 -23.17 0.12 -39.93
C LEU A 239 -24.37 0.86 -39.32
N LEU A 240 -24.19 1.56 -38.20
CA LEU A 240 -25.27 2.33 -37.58
C LEU A 240 -25.76 3.46 -38.50
N LEU A 241 -24.86 4.19 -39.15
CA LEU A 241 -25.22 5.22 -40.13
C LEU A 241 -25.94 4.62 -41.35
N PHE A 242 -25.46 3.48 -41.85
CA PHE A 242 -26.10 2.76 -42.95
C PHE A 242 -27.52 2.32 -42.59
N LEU A 243 -27.71 1.75 -41.39
CA LEU A 243 -29.03 1.36 -40.90
C LEU A 243 -29.98 2.57 -40.79
N LEU A 244 -29.50 3.74 -40.36
CA LEU A 244 -30.28 4.98 -40.31
C LEU A 244 -30.71 5.44 -41.72
N ILE A 245 -29.81 5.40 -42.70
CA ILE A 245 -30.13 5.74 -44.10
C ILE A 245 -31.17 4.76 -44.68
N MET A 246 -31.11 3.48 -44.30
CA MET A 246 -32.02 2.44 -44.79
C MET A 246 -33.44 2.53 -44.22
N VAL A 247 -33.68 3.26 -43.12
CA VAL A 247 -35.01 3.37 -42.49
C VAL A 247 -36.10 3.83 -43.47
N PRO A 248 -35.97 4.98 -44.17
CA PRO A 248 -36.97 5.44 -45.13
C PRO A 248 -36.97 4.65 -46.46
N LEU A 249 -35.87 3.95 -46.78
CA LEU A 249 -35.70 3.20 -48.04
C LEU A 249 -36.31 1.79 -47.98
N SER A 250 -36.46 1.22 -46.78
CA SER A 250 -36.91 -0.15 -46.60
C SER A 250 -38.41 -0.32 -46.75
N ARG A 251 -38.83 -1.43 -47.38
CA ARG A 251 -40.22 -1.90 -47.42
C ARG A 251 -40.79 -2.05 -46.00
N ASN A 252 -42.11 -1.92 -45.88
CA ASN A 252 -42.85 -2.03 -44.60
C ASN A 252 -42.44 -0.98 -43.54
N ASN A 253 -42.24 0.28 -43.95
CA ASN A 253 -41.91 1.43 -43.09
C ASN A 253 -40.65 1.22 -42.21
N GLY A 254 -39.65 0.50 -42.74
CA GLY A 254 -38.36 0.29 -42.08
C GLY A 254 -38.38 -0.60 -40.84
N TRP A 255 -39.30 -1.57 -40.76
CA TRP A 255 -39.44 -2.44 -39.58
C TRP A 255 -38.13 -3.12 -39.15
N LEU A 256 -37.40 -3.74 -40.08
CA LEU A 256 -36.14 -4.43 -39.78
C LEU A 256 -35.02 -3.48 -39.34
N PRO A 257 -34.66 -2.42 -40.11
CA PRO A 257 -33.59 -1.51 -39.70
C PRO A 257 -33.91 -0.80 -38.37
N LYS A 258 -35.18 -0.47 -38.09
CA LYS A 258 -35.59 0.09 -36.80
C LYS A 258 -35.33 -0.86 -35.62
N ARG A 259 -35.63 -2.15 -35.77
CA ARG A 259 -35.38 -3.16 -34.72
C ARG A 259 -33.90 -3.42 -34.51
N LEU A 260 -33.12 -3.50 -35.59
CA LEU A 260 -31.67 -3.65 -35.50
C LEU A 260 -31.03 -2.44 -34.81
N LEU A 261 -31.42 -1.20 -35.16
CA LEU A 261 -30.96 0.02 -34.49
C LEU A 261 -31.30 0.01 -33.00
N LEU A 262 -32.53 -0.37 -32.65
CA LEU A 262 -32.93 -0.49 -31.25
C LEU A 262 -32.10 -1.54 -30.51
N PHE A 263 -31.91 -2.72 -31.11
CA PHE A 263 -31.10 -3.80 -30.54
C PHE A 263 -29.66 -3.34 -30.28
N PHE A 264 -28.99 -2.78 -31.29
CA PHE A 264 -27.62 -2.28 -31.13
C PHE A 264 -27.52 -1.14 -30.12
N THR A 265 -28.53 -0.27 -30.04
CA THR A 265 -28.57 0.80 -29.03
C THR A 265 -28.73 0.24 -27.62
N LEU A 266 -29.58 -0.77 -27.41
CA LEU A 266 -29.73 -1.42 -26.11
C LEU A 266 -28.45 -2.16 -25.70
N VAL A 267 -27.79 -2.86 -26.63
CA VAL A 267 -26.49 -3.50 -26.39
C VAL A 267 -25.44 -2.44 -26.02
N TYR A 268 -25.40 -1.32 -26.74
CA TYR A 268 -24.47 -0.23 -26.46
C TYR A 268 -24.70 0.41 -25.08
N LEU A 269 -25.97 0.62 -24.69
CA LEU A 269 -26.32 1.11 -23.36
C LEU A 269 -25.91 0.12 -22.27
N PHE A 270 -26.09 -1.18 -22.49
CA PHE A 270 -25.65 -2.22 -21.57
C PHE A 270 -24.12 -2.20 -21.38
N LEU A 271 -23.36 -2.11 -22.49
CA LEU A 271 -21.89 -1.96 -22.43
C LEU A 271 -21.46 -0.65 -21.75
N THR A 272 -22.21 0.43 -21.96
CA THR A 272 -21.97 1.70 -21.27
C THR A 272 -22.14 1.55 -19.76
N VAL A 273 -23.17 0.83 -19.30
CA VAL A 273 -23.36 0.52 -17.88
C VAL A 273 -22.22 -0.33 -17.34
N ILE A 274 -21.75 -1.34 -18.08
CA ILE A 274 -20.58 -2.16 -17.69
C ILE A 274 -19.33 -1.29 -17.54
N GLY A 275 -18.96 -0.55 -18.58
CA GLY A 275 -17.76 0.29 -18.58
C GLY A 275 -17.81 1.39 -17.51
N TYR A 276 -19.00 1.94 -17.24
CA TYR A 276 -19.14 3.00 -16.25
C TYR A 276 -19.12 2.46 -14.82
N PHE A 277 -19.81 1.34 -14.52
CA PHE A 277 -20.01 0.85 -13.15
C PHE A 277 -19.15 -0.34 -12.70
N PHE A 278 -18.41 -0.99 -13.60
CA PHE A 278 -17.65 -2.21 -13.26
C PHE A 278 -16.18 -2.15 -13.69
N ARG A 279 -15.74 -1.08 -14.36
CA ARG A 279 -14.33 -0.87 -14.74
C ARG A 279 -13.67 0.17 -13.85
N GLY A 280 -12.52 -0.20 -13.27
CA GLY A 280 -11.68 0.64 -12.42
C GLY A 280 -10.39 1.10 -13.09
N ALA A 281 -9.34 1.32 -12.28
CA ALA A 281 -8.01 1.69 -12.78
C ALA A 281 -7.49 0.64 -13.76
N ASN A 282 -6.76 1.08 -14.80
CA ASN A 282 -6.24 0.21 -15.87
C ASN A 282 -7.32 -0.64 -16.58
N TRP A 283 -8.58 -0.21 -16.55
CA TRP A 283 -9.72 -0.94 -17.13
C TRP A 283 -9.96 -2.35 -16.56
N GLN A 284 -9.47 -2.60 -15.34
CA GLN A 284 -9.66 -3.87 -14.63
C GLN A 284 -11.09 -4.00 -14.10
N TRP A 285 -11.57 -5.24 -13.98
CA TRP A 285 -12.89 -5.52 -13.41
C TRP A 285 -12.88 -5.27 -11.90
N GLN A 286 -13.84 -4.49 -11.40
CA GLN A 286 -14.01 -4.22 -9.98
C GLN A 286 -15.49 -4.21 -9.60
N TRP A 287 -15.80 -4.69 -8.39
CA TRP A 287 -17.15 -4.66 -7.85
C TRP A 287 -17.40 -3.34 -7.11
N PRO A 288 -18.42 -2.53 -7.48
CA PRO A 288 -18.62 -1.18 -6.94
C PRO A 288 -18.78 -1.08 -5.42
N TRP A 289 -19.13 -2.18 -4.74
CA TRP A 289 -19.33 -2.24 -3.29
C TRP A 289 -18.14 -2.81 -2.49
N LYS A 290 -17.03 -3.19 -3.14
CA LYS A 290 -15.88 -3.83 -2.47
C LYS A 290 -14.63 -2.94 -2.37
N SER A 291 -14.55 -1.87 -3.17
CA SER A 291 -13.39 -0.98 -3.22
C SER A 291 -13.78 0.46 -2.89
N ASN A 292 -13.16 1.04 -1.85
CA ASN A 292 -13.25 2.47 -1.55
C ASN A 292 -12.71 3.36 -2.70
N GLU A 293 -11.99 2.78 -3.66
CA GLU A 293 -11.51 3.46 -4.87
C GLU A 293 -12.63 4.03 -5.76
N ILE A 294 -13.84 3.48 -5.67
CA ILE A 294 -14.95 3.74 -6.58
C ILE A 294 -15.84 4.91 -6.12
N SER A 295 -15.96 5.18 -4.81
CA SER A 295 -16.90 6.20 -4.32
C SER A 295 -16.56 7.62 -4.83
N ALA A 296 -15.29 7.94 -5.04
CA ALA A 296 -14.85 9.22 -5.61
C ALA A 296 -15.02 9.30 -7.14
N VAL A 297 -14.93 8.17 -7.85
CA VAL A 297 -15.00 8.10 -9.33
C VAL A 297 -16.45 8.15 -9.86
N TYR A 298 -17.44 7.81 -9.02
CA TYR A 298 -18.83 7.58 -9.45
C TYR A 298 -19.75 8.79 -9.25
N ASN A 299 -19.27 9.83 -8.57
CA ASN A 299 -19.89 11.15 -8.52
C ASN A 299 -19.02 12.17 -9.29
N PRO A 300 -18.93 12.09 -10.64
CA PRO A 300 -18.30 13.17 -11.42
C PRO A 300 -19.12 14.46 -11.32
N VAL A 301 -20.36 14.36 -10.85
CA VAL A 301 -21.25 15.49 -10.63
C VAL A 301 -21.24 15.82 -9.14
N GLU A 302 -20.45 16.81 -8.76
CA GLU A 302 -20.51 17.37 -7.42
C GLU A 302 -21.81 18.17 -7.26
N THR A 303 -22.49 17.98 -6.12
CA THR A 303 -23.58 18.87 -5.74
C THR A 303 -23.02 20.26 -5.59
N ALA A 304 -23.51 21.18 -6.40
CA ALA A 304 -23.13 22.57 -6.31
C ALA A 304 -23.56 23.13 -4.95
N ASP A 305 -22.65 23.88 -4.35
CA ASP A 305 -22.87 24.58 -3.10
C ASP A 305 -24.05 25.55 -3.26
N TRP A 306 -24.98 25.55 -2.31
CA TRP A 306 -26.14 26.44 -2.30
C TRP A 306 -25.71 27.92 -2.17
N GLN A 307 -24.44 28.18 -1.84
CA GLN A 307 -23.80 29.50 -1.94
C GLN A 307 -23.40 29.92 -3.37
N VAL A 308 -23.72 29.17 -4.43
CA VAL A 308 -23.63 29.64 -5.84
C VAL A 308 -24.45 30.92 -6.09
N LEU A 309 -25.40 31.27 -5.21
CA LEU A 309 -26.05 32.58 -5.18
C LEU A 309 -25.13 33.74 -4.75
N GLY A 310 -23.93 33.44 -4.26
CA GLY A 310 -22.82 34.35 -4.04
C GLY A 310 -22.15 34.82 -5.34
N LEU A 311 -22.94 35.09 -6.40
CA LEU A 311 -22.53 35.86 -7.59
C LEU A 311 -21.85 37.20 -7.25
N PHE A 312 -21.88 37.60 -5.97
CA PHE A 312 -21.35 38.83 -5.40
C PHE A 312 -20.44 38.61 -4.16
N SER A 313 -19.98 37.39 -3.86
CA SER A 313 -19.00 37.23 -2.79
C SER A 313 -17.70 37.95 -3.18
N LYS A 314 -17.10 38.68 -2.22
CA LYS A 314 -15.88 39.45 -2.47
C LYS A 314 -14.81 38.52 -3.02
N THR A 315 -14.34 38.79 -4.24
CA THR A 315 -13.15 38.17 -4.81
C THR A 315 -11.98 38.50 -3.88
N SER A 316 -11.40 37.47 -3.25
CA SER A 316 -10.05 37.63 -2.66
C SER A 316 -9.09 38.02 -3.77
N ASP A 317 -8.24 39.03 -3.52
CA ASP A 317 -7.22 39.51 -4.46
C ASP A 317 -6.11 38.46 -4.71
N THR A 318 -6.06 37.40 -3.88
CA THR A 318 -5.10 36.30 -4.05
C THR A 318 -5.50 35.35 -5.18
N LEU A 319 -4.63 35.27 -6.17
CA LEU A 319 -4.75 34.32 -7.29
C LEU A 319 -4.25 32.94 -6.85
N PRO A 320 -4.84 31.84 -7.36
CA PRO A 320 -4.32 30.50 -7.12
C PRO A 320 -2.93 30.36 -7.75
N GLU A 321 -2.01 29.71 -7.04
CA GLU A 321 -0.71 29.32 -7.60
C GLU A 321 -0.88 28.09 -8.48
N VAL A 322 -0.06 27.99 -9.54
CA VAL A 322 -0.04 26.81 -10.41
C VAL A 322 1.09 25.88 -9.97
N ILE A 323 0.74 24.70 -9.47
CA ILE A 323 1.66 23.71 -8.92
C ILE A 323 1.45 22.39 -9.65
N LEU A 324 2.53 21.83 -10.20
CA LEU A 324 2.49 20.63 -11.06
C LEU A 324 1.44 20.73 -12.20
N GLY A 325 1.28 21.93 -12.76
CA GLY A 325 0.34 22.21 -13.85
C GLY A 325 -1.13 22.36 -13.42
N ARG A 326 -1.41 22.53 -12.12
CA ARG A 326 -2.78 22.61 -11.57
C ARG A 326 -2.91 23.81 -10.62
N ASN A 327 -4.08 24.43 -10.59
CA ASN A 327 -4.36 25.51 -9.64
C ASN A 327 -4.51 24.96 -8.22
N GLU A 328 -3.72 25.47 -7.28
CA GLU A 328 -3.75 25.08 -5.86
C GLU A 328 -4.62 26.05 -5.05
N SER A 329 -5.88 25.67 -4.83
CA SER A 329 -6.85 26.51 -4.12
C SER A 329 -6.65 26.54 -2.61
N CYS A 330 -6.03 25.52 -2.01
CA CYS A 330 -5.82 25.49 -0.56
C CYS A 330 -4.92 26.63 -0.09
N LEU A 331 -3.92 26.99 -0.91
CA LEU A 331 -3.00 28.10 -0.66
C LEU A 331 -3.64 29.49 -0.82
N ILE A 332 -4.93 29.59 -1.16
CA ILE A 332 -5.65 30.86 -1.10
C ILE A 332 -5.94 31.23 0.37
N CYS A 333 -6.26 30.23 1.19
CA CYS A 333 -6.63 30.41 2.61
C CYS A 333 -5.50 29.97 3.57
N HIS A 334 -4.69 28.98 3.19
CA HIS A 334 -3.63 28.39 4.03
C HIS A 334 -2.23 28.89 3.65
N GLN A 335 -2.10 30.20 3.42
CA GLN A 335 -0.79 30.82 3.16
C GLN A 335 0.08 30.82 4.43
N GLY A 336 1.38 30.59 4.26
CA GLY A 336 2.35 30.67 5.36
C GLY A 336 2.44 29.44 6.25
N MET A 337 1.88 28.30 5.83
CA MET A 337 2.10 27.01 6.51
C MET A 337 3.59 26.63 6.51
N THR A 338 4.11 26.17 7.65
CA THR A 338 5.51 25.77 7.83
C THR A 338 5.67 24.28 8.16
N GLY A 339 6.91 23.81 8.31
CA GLY A 339 7.21 22.46 8.81
C GLY A 339 7.39 21.38 7.73
N PHE A 340 7.18 21.72 6.45
CA PHE A 340 7.37 20.78 5.35
C PHE A 340 8.84 20.49 5.03
N SER A 341 9.09 19.27 4.55
CA SER A 341 10.35 18.93 3.89
C SER A 341 10.39 19.52 2.48
N LYS A 342 11.59 19.65 1.88
CA LYS A 342 11.74 20.22 0.53
C LYS A 342 10.92 19.48 -0.53
N SER A 343 10.90 18.14 -0.46
CA SER A 343 10.23 17.28 -1.44
C SER A 343 8.70 17.23 -1.26
N HIS A 344 8.19 17.51 -0.06
CA HIS A 344 6.76 17.50 0.26
C HIS A 344 6.24 18.89 0.64
N ASN A 345 6.88 19.94 0.13
CA ASN A 345 6.43 21.30 0.34
C ASN A 345 5.21 21.58 -0.57
N PRO A 346 4.12 22.20 -0.06
CA PRO A 346 3.00 22.65 -0.88
C PRO A 346 3.39 23.45 -2.12
N GLN A 347 4.43 24.30 -2.07
CA GLN A 347 4.93 25.03 -3.24
C GLN A 347 5.51 24.12 -4.34
N ALA A 348 5.90 22.89 -3.99
CA ALA A 348 6.45 21.90 -4.92
C ALA A 348 5.38 20.90 -5.40
N VAL A 349 4.52 20.42 -4.50
CA VAL A 349 3.58 19.31 -4.79
C VAL A 349 2.10 19.64 -4.61
N GLY A 350 1.77 20.77 -4.00
CA GLY A 350 0.40 21.14 -3.62
C GLY A 350 -0.09 20.40 -2.38
N CYS A 351 -1.04 21.01 -1.67
CA CYS A 351 -1.75 20.37 -0.56
C CYS A 351 -2.74 19.32 -1.07
N TYR A 352 -3.36 19.63 -2.21
CA TYR A 352 -4.40 18.81 -2.83
C TYR A 352 -3.90 17.43 -3.26
N SER A 353 -2.65 17.33 -3.73
CA SER A 353 -2.02 16.06 -4.14
C SER A 353 -1.96 15.03 -3.02
N CYS A 354 -1.90 15.47 -1.77
CA CYS A 354 -1.87 14.58 -0.61
C CYS A 354 -3.27 14.42 -0.03
N HIS A 355 -3.93 15.52 0.31
CA HIS A 355 -5.15 15.49 1.10
C HIS A 355 -6.43 15.38 0.27
N GLY A 356 -6.40 15.58 -1.05
CA GLY A 356 -7.61 15.65 -1.86
C GLY A 356 -8.51 16.83 -1.46
N GLY A 357 -9.83 16.64 -1.51
CA GLY A 357 -10.82 17.71 -1.34
C GLY A 357 -11.44 18.13 -2.67
N ASN A 358 -11.95 19.35 -2.74
CA ASN A 358 -12.39 19.97 -3.99
C ASN A 358 -11.43 21.11 -4.39
N PRO A 359 -10.59 20.93 -5.43
CA PRO A 359 -9.61 21.93 -5.83
C PRO A 359 -10.23 23.08 -6.62
N PHE A 360 -11.52 22.98 -6.99
CA PHE A 360 -12.22 23.93 -7.83
C PHE A 360 -13.19 24.83 -7.06
N SER A 361 -13.18 24.73 -5.72
CA SER A 361 -13.95 25.61 -4.84
C SER A 361 -13.03 26.49 -3.99
N ARG A 362 -13.61 27.61 -3.52
CA ARG A 362 -13.03 28.50 -2.50
C ARG A 362 -13.88 28.51 -1.21
N ASP A 363 -15.06 27.90 -1.24
CA ASP A 363 -15.88 27.77 -0.04
C ASP A 363 -15.24 26.75 0.92
N LYS A 364 -15.30 27.04 2.22
CA LYS A 364 -14.64 26.22 3.23
C LYS A 364 -15.19 24.80 3.29
N GLU A 365 -16.51 24.63 3.24
CA GLU A 365 -17.15 23.32 3.36
C GLU A 365 -16.97 22.53 2.06
N ALA A 366 -17.17 23.18 0.92
CA ALA A 366 -16.99 22.55 -0.39
C ALA A 366 -15.52 22.16 -0.65
N SER A 367 -14.55 23.03 -0.34
CA SER A 367 -13.12 22.76 -0.57
C SER A 367 -12.60 21.59 0.28
N HIS A 368 -13.12 21.46 1.51
CA HIS A 368 -12.74 20.37 2.40
C HIS A 368 -13.56 19.09 2.20
N HIS A 369 -14.62 19.12 1.39
CA HIS A 369 -15.44 17.95 1.13
C HIS A 369 -14.61 16.87 0.41
N GLY A 370 -14.56 15.66 1.00
CA GLY A 370 -13.77 14.55 0.46
C GLY A 370 -12.26 14.63 0.76
N MET A 371 -11.82 15.51 1.66
CA MET A 371 -10.43 15.51 2.13
C MET A 371 -10.10 14.29 2.99
N ARG A 372 -8.87 13.81 2.83
CA ARG A 372 -8.25 12.73 3.60
C ARG A 372 -7.43 13.33 4.72
N LEU A 373 -7.76 12.97 5.95
CA LEU A 373 -7.03 13.44 7.12
C LEU A 373 -5.61 12.84 7.18
N ILE A 374 -5.47 11.55 6.88
CA ILE A 374 -4.22 10.80 6.97
C ILE A 374 -3.94 10.13 5.62
N PRO A 375 -3.33 10.86 4.68
CA PRO A 375 -3.27 10.42 3.30
C PRO A 375 -2.37 9.20 3.06
N GLY A 376 -1.45 8.87 3.96
CA GLY A 376 -0.57 7.72 3.81
C GLY A 376 -1.08 6.41 4.40
N ASN A 377 -2.30 6.36 4.95
CA ASN A 377 -2.98 5.08 5.22
C ASN A 377 -2.93 4.21 3.96
N LEU A 378 -2.65 2.91 4.05
CA LEU A 378 -2.46 2.09 2.84
C LEU A 378 -3.71 2.05 1.93
N ALA A 379 -4.90 2.18 2.51
CA ALA A 379 -6.16 2.30 1.77
C ALA A 379 -6.26 3.60 0.93
N ASP A 380 -5.56 4.66 1.35
CA ASP A 380 -5.56 5.98 0.73
C ASP A 380 -4.28 6.24 -0.08
N ALA A 381 -3.18 5.56 0.25
CA ALA A 381 -1.83 5.83 -0.25
C ALA A 381 -1.75 5.75 -1.77
N GLY A 382 -2.50 4.85 -2.41
CA GLY A 382 -2.55 4.76 -3.88
C GLY A 382 -3.14 6.02 -4.55
N GLN A 383 -3.97 6.77 -3.84
CA GLN A 383 -4.62 7.99 -4.33
C GLN A 383 -3.90 9.28 -3.91
N SER A 384 -2.88 9.17 -3.06
CA SER A 384 -2.08 10.29 -2.57
C SER A 384 -0.60 10.08 -2.94
N CYS A 385 0.13 9.30 -2.14
CA CYS A 385 1.54 8.97 -2.29
C CYS A 385 1.85 8.18 -3.57
N GLY A 386 0.88 7.43 -4.10
CA GLY A 386 1.00 6.52 -5.24
C GLY A 386 0.54 7.09 -6.57
N THR A 387 0.21 8.38 -6.62
CA THR A 387 -0.20 9.08 -7.84
C THR A 387 0.94 9.12 -8.87
N THR A 388 0.61 9.40 -10.13
CA THR A 388 1.54 9.33 -11.29
C THR A 388 2.78 10.21 -11.17
N GLN A 389 2.73 11.27 -10.35
CA GLN A 389 3.85 12.19 -10.10
C GLN A 389 4.63 11.84 -8.82
N CYS A 390 4.28 10.74 -8.15
CA CYS A 390 4.77 10.38 -6.83
C CYS A 390 5.33 8.94 -6.80
N HIS A 391 5.18 8.21 -5.68
CA HIS A 391 5.80 6.93 -5.37
C HIS A 391 4.99 5.70 -5.87
N GLN A 392 4.50 5.72 -7.11
CA GLN A 392 3.61 4.70 -7.67
C GLN A 392 4.11 3.25 -7.46
N GLN A 393 5.39 3.00 -7.74
CA GLN A 393 6.00 1.66 -7.63
C GLN A 393 6.09 1.15 -6.18
N ILE A 394 6.23 2.05 -5.20
CA ILE A 394 6.31 1.66 -3.79
C ILE A 394 4.91 1.30 -3.30
N THR A 395 3.90 2.11 -3.65
CA THR A 395 2.51 1.85 -3.26
C THR A 395 1.94 0.57 -3.88
N SER A 396 2.45 0.12 -5.03
CA SER A 396 2.02 -1.16 -5.62
C SER A 396 2.60 -2.39 -4.91
N ARG A 397 3.81 -2.28 -4.34
CA ARG A 397 4.52 -3.43 -3.75
C ARG A 397 4.42 -3.53 -2.23
N ILE A 398 4.12 -2.44 -1.54
CA ILE A 398 4.08 -2.38 -0.07
C ILE A 398 3.12 -3.38 0.56
N ASN A 399 1.98 -3.64 -0.09
CA ASN A 399 0.99 -4.61 0.38
C ASN A 399 1.48 -6.07 0.30
N ASN A 400 2.52 -6.34 -0.51
CA ASN A 400 3.14 -7.67 -0.59
C ASN A 400 4.13 -7.92 0.56
N GLY A 401 4.61 -6.87 1.22
CA GLY A 401 5.55 -6.99 2.33
C GLY A 401 4.89 -7.46 3.63
N LEU A 402 5.64 -8.21 4.45
CA LEU A 402 5.18 -8.74 5.74
C LEU A 402 4.74 -7.67 6.75
N MET A 403 5.30 -6.46 6.66
CA MET A 403 4.87 -5.33 7.50
C MET A 403 3.40 -4.93 7.24
N ALA A 404 2.89 -5.17 6.01
CA ALA A 404 1.50 -4.87 5.66
C ALA A 404 0.56 -6.07 5.89
N ASN A 405 0.96 -7.28 5.46
CA ASN A 405 0.07 -8.44 5.40
C ASN A 405 0.15 -9.41 6.59
N LEU A 406 1.19 -9.36 7.43
CA LEU A 406 1.41 -10.26 8.57
C LEU A 406 1.36 -11.78 8.25
N SER A 407 1.62 -12.20 7.01
CA SER A 407 1.41 -13.58 6.54
C SER A 407 1.95 -14.65 7.49
N GLY A 408 3.20 -14.53 7.93
CA GLY A 408 3.86 -15.53 8.80
C GLY A 408 3.29 -15.60 10.21
N MET A 409 2.80 -14.48 10.73
CA MET A 409 2.16 -14.46 12.05
C MET A 409 0.80 -15.15 11.99
N ILE A 410 0.01 -14.85 10.96
CA ILE A 410 -1.34 -15.41 10.78
C ILE A 410 -1.27 -16.92 10.51
N SER A 411 -0.40 -17.34 9.60
CA SER A 411 -0.22 -18.76 9.28
C SER A 411 0.28 -19.58 10.47
N VAL A 412 1.27 -19.08 11.22
CA VAL A 412 1.74 -19.76 12.43
C VAL A 412 0.64 -19.87 13.48
N ASP A 413 -0.16 -18.83 13.69
CA ASP A 413 -1.24 -18.86 14.67
C ASP A 413 -2.32 -19.89 14.27
N ARG A 414 -2.82 -19.82 13.04
CA ARG A 414 -3.78 -20.81 12.51
C ARG A 414 -3.23 -22.24 12.58
N PHE A 415 -1.94 -22.43 12.33
CA PHE A 415 -1.29 -23.73 12.46
C PHE A 415 -1.24 -24.22 13.91
N VAL A 416 -0.99 -23.33 14.86
CA VAL A 416 -0.99 -23.61 16.30
C VAL A 416 -2.38 -23.99 16.83
N PHE A 417 -3.44 -23.43 16.23
CA PHE A 417 -4.83 -23.78 16.51
C PHE A 417 -5.35 -25.00 15.71
N ASP A 418 -4.49 -25.69 14.96
CA ASP A 418 -4.84 -26.81 14.07
C ASP A 418 -5.88 -26.47 12.98
N GLU A 419 -5.97 -25.19 12.59
CA GLU A 419 -6.87 -24.72 11.52
C GLU A 419 -6.27 -24.89 10.12
N ILE A 420 -4.94 -24.93 10.01
CA ILE A 420 -4.21 -25.21 8.76
C ILE A 420 -3.11 -26.25 8.98
N ALA A 421 -2.67 -26.89 7.90
CA ALA A 421 -1.71 -28.01 7.96
C ALA A 421 -0.24 -27.57 7.97
N SER A 422 0.07 -26.34 7.56
CA SER A 422 1.44 -25.84 7.44
C SER A 422 1.56 -24.41 7.96
N PRO A 423 2.62 -24.06 8.72
CA PRO A 423 2.87 -22.70 9.16
C PRO A 423 3.41 -21.78 8.05
N ASP A 424 3.57 -22.27 6.82
CA ASP A 424 4.21 -21.53 5.71
C ASP A 424 3.22 -21.03 4.65
N GLU A 425 1.91 -21.11 4.93
CA GLU A 425 0.89 -20.63 3.99
C GLU A 425 0.92 -19.10 3.81
N LEU A 426 0.74 -18.65 2.57
CA LEU A 426 0.64 -17.22 2.26
C LEU A 426 -0.78 -16.72 2.54
N THR A 427 -0.90 -15.74 3.44
CA THR A 427 -2.17 -15.16 3.86
C THR A 427 -2.03 -13.64 4.09
N SER A 428 -3.12 -12.95 4.40
CA SER A 428 -3.17 -11.52 4.69
C SER A 428 -4.17 -11.21 5.79
N VAL A 429 -3.98 -10.08 6.48
CA VAL A 429 -4.92 -9.56 7.49
C VAL A 429 -6.35 -9.42 6.95
N ASP A 430 -6.53 -9.15 5.65
CA ASP A 430 -7.85 -9.03 5.00
C ASP A 430 -8.63 -10.35 4.94
N GLU A 431 -7.96 -11.48 5.18
CA GLU A 431 -8.52 -12.83 5.17
C GLU A 431 -8.91 -13.31 6.58
N LEU A 432 -8.83 -12.45 7.59
CA LEU A 432 -9.27 -12.78 8.95
C LEU A 432 -10.80 -12.85 9.03
N HIS A 433 -11.31 -13.97 9.51
CA HIS A 433 -12.71 -14.27 9.73
C HIS A 433 -13.00 -14.39 11.23
N HIS A 434 -13.72 -15.41 11.70
CA HIS A 434 -14.14 -15.54 13.10
C HIS A 434 -13.75 -16.89 13.70
N SER A 435 -12.70 -17.52 13.14
CA SER A 435 -12.14 -18.73 13.73
C SER A 435 -11.46 -18.42 15.08
N PRO A 436 -11.25 -19.42 15.95
CA PRO A 436 -10.48 -19.26 17.18
C PRO A 436 -9.16 -18.49 16.99
N ALA A 437 -8.34 -18.90 16.01
CA ALA A 437 -7.06 -18.24 15.70
C ALA A 437 -7.25 -16.81 15.21
N ASP A 438 -8.23 -16.58 14.32
CA ASP A 438 -8.47 -15.25 13.77
C ASP A 438 -8.92 -14.26 14.85
N GLU A 439 -9.78 -14.69 15.78
CA GLU A 439 -10.15 -13.85 16.92
C GLU A 439 -8.98 -13.64 17.90
N HIS A 440 -8.15 -14.66 18.13
CA HIS A 440 -6.92 -14.54 18.93
C HIS A 440 -5.99 -13.46 18.38
N LEU A 441 -5.72 -13.47 17.07
CA LEU A 441 -4.93 -12.45 16.39
C LEU A 441 -5.56 -11.06 16.48
N LYS A 442 -6.88 -10.95 16.24
CA LYS A 442 -7.60 -9.68 16.36
C LYS A 442 -7.61 -9.13 17.76
N ASN A 443 -7.58 -9.96 18.80
CA ASN A 443 -7.55 -9.53 20.19
C ASN A 443 -6.18 -8.95 20.59
N MET A 444 -5.07 -9.51 20.08
CA MET A 444 -3.75 -9.23 20.66
C MET A 444 -2.69 -8.70 19.69
N CYS A 445 -2.72 -9.12 18.42
CA CYS A 445 -1.53 -9.09 17.57
C CYS A 445 -1.64 -8.14 16.37
N VAL A 446 -2.84 -7.96 15.82
CA VAL A 446 -2.98 -7.33 14.50
C VAL A 446 -2.69 -5.83 14.51
N THR A 447 -2.89 -5.09 15.60
CA THR A 447 -2.72 -3.60 15.63
C THR A 447 -1.33 -3.10 15.24
N CYS A 448 -0.30 -3.97 15.26
CA CYS A 448 1.05 -3.60 14.84
C CYS A 448 1.25 -3.58 13.31
N HIS A 449 0.27 -4.04 12.50
CA HIS A 449 0.41 -4.07 11.05
C HIS A 449 0.33 -2.68 10.43
N LEU A 450 1.16 -2.46 9.41
CA LEU A 450 1.28 -1.18 8.70
C LEU A 450 -0.03 -0.77 8.01
N GLY A 451 -0.85 -1.76 7.65
CA GLY A 451 -2.16 -1.57 7.03
C GLY A 451 -3.25 -1.08 7.99
N ASN A 452 -3.03 -1.06 9.31
CA ASN A 452 -4.04 -0.58 10.25
C ASN A 452 -4.32 0.90 9.97
N PRO A 453 -5.56 1.29 9.63
CA PRO A 453 -5.86 2.67 9.32
C PRO A 453 -5.76 3.51 10.59
N LYS A 454 -4.87 4.51 10.55
CA LYS A 454 -4.83 5.53 11.59
C LYS A 454 -6.03 6.46 11.40
N ARG A 455 -6.75 6.76 12.48
CA ARG A 455 -7.94 7.64 12.49
C ARG A 455 -7.68 9.03 13.05
N GLU A 456 -6.61 9.16 13.84
CA GLU A 456 -6.25 10.40 14.53
C GLU A 456 -4.84 10.84 14.14
N THR A 457 -4.61 12.15 14.06
CA THR A 457 -3.29 12.71 13.78
C THR A 457 -2.40 12.62 15.02
N GLY A 458 -1.12 12.33 14.85
CA GLY A 458 -0.13 12.29 15.93
C GLY A 458 1.11 11.50 15.54
N PRO A 459 2.16 11.49 16.36
CA PRO A 459 3.32 10.62 16.16
C PRO A 459 2.94 9.14 16.29
N ILE A 460 3.84 8.26 15.86
CA ILE A 460 3.73 6.83 16.16
C ILE A 460 4.27 6.55 17.55
N THR A 461 3.46 5.86 18.34
CA THR A 461 3.81 5.41 19.70
C THR A 461 3.32 3.98 19.93
N ASN A 462 3.59 3.47 21.12
CA ASN A 462 2.97 2.27 21.68
C ASN A 462 1.43 2.33 21.71
N GLU A 463 0.83 3.50 21.76
CA GLU A 463 -0.65 3.67 21.79
C GLU A 463 -1.22 4.10 20.42
N SER A 464 -0.38 4.66 19.55
CA SER A 464 -0.77 5.16 18.23
C SER A 464 0.05 4.48 17.13
N ARG A 465 -0.52 3.45 16.49
CA ARG A 465 0.15 2.61 15.48
C ARG A 465 -0.58 2.66 14.12
N GLY A 466 0.00 2.01 13.11
CA GLY A 466 -0.54 2.01 11.75
C GLY A 466 -0.29 3.32 11.01
N GLY A 467 -1.10 3.63 10.00
CA GLY A 467 -0.93 4.86 9.22
C GLY A 467 -0.19 4.69 7.89
N GLY A 468 0.08 3.45 7.47
CA GLY A 468 0.75 3.15 6.22
C GLY A 468 2.10 3.85 6.07
N CYS A 469 2.32 4.56 4.97
CA CYS A 469 3.58 5.27 4.69
C CYS A 469 3.95 6.26 5.81
N LEU A 470 2.96 6.88 6.45
CA LEU A 470 3.18 7.88 7.50
C LEU A 470 3.61 7.27 8.83
N ALA A 471 3.51 5.94 9.00
CA ALA A 471 4.02 5.28 10.19
C ALA A 471 5.54 5.46 10.38
N CYS A 472 6.27 5.55 9.26
CA CYS A 472 7.73 5.72 9.28
C CYS A 472 8.17 7.11 8.84
N HIS A 473 7.43 7.76 7.94
CA HIS A 473 7.89 9.00 7.29
C HIS A 473 7.38 10.29 7.93
N LEU A 474 6.44 10.23 8.87
CA LEU A 474 5.84 11.42 9.49
C LEU A 474 6.61 11.83 10.75
N ASN A 475 7.31 12.96 10.65
CA ASN A 475 8.15 13.50 11.70
C ASN A 475 7.54 14.78 12.29
N TYR A 476 7.32 14.75 13.61
CA TYR A 476 6.90 15.92 14.40
C TYR A 476 8.14 16.61 14.97
N ASN A 477 8.15 17.94 15.01
CA ASN A 477 9.20 18.66 15.74
C ASN A 477 8.95 18.55 17.26
N GLU A 478 9.97 18.82 18.09
CA GLU A 478 9.85 18.67 19.56
C GLU A 478 8.75 19.54 20.17
N ALA A 479 8.55 20.77 19.67
CA ALA A 479 7.50 21.69 20.12
C ALA A 479 6.08 21.21 19.75
N ASP A 480 5.91 20.55 18.61
CA ASP A 480 4.64 19.99 18.12
C ASP A 480 4.36 18.62 18.74
N SER A 481 5.38 17.83 19.05
CA SER A 481 5.23 16.50 19.64
C SER A 481 4.53 16.58 20.99
N SER A 482 4.92 17.54 21.83
CA SER A 482 4.28 17.83 23.11
C SER A 482 2.85 18.37 22.98
N LEU A 483 2.53 19.08 21.89
CA LEU A 483 1.17 19.55 21.58
C LEU A 483 0.27 18.49 20.92
N SER A 484 0.86 17.51 20.23
CA SER A 484 0.13 16.43 19.54
C SER A 484 -0.38 15.34 20.50
N HIS A 485 0.30 15.11 21.63
CA HIS A 485 -0.19 14.28 22.73
C HIS A 485 -1.32 14.95 23.52
N LEU A 486 -1.41 16.27 23.42
CA LEU A 486 -2.47 17.03 24.02
C LEU A 486 -3.60 17.12 23.01
N ALA A 487 -4.58 16.22 23.15
CA ALA A 487 -5.96 16.49 22.74
C ALA A 487 -6.58 17.70 23.49
N ILE A 488 -5.75 18.64 23.98
CA ILE A 488 -6.15 19.86 24.64
C ILE A 488 -6.64 20.81 23.56
N ASP A 489 -7.95 20.75 23.40
CA ASP A 489 -8.79 21.80 22.90
C ASP A 489 -8.28 22.46 21.60
N ARG A 490 -8.43 21.73 20.48
CA ARG A 490 -8.27 22.24 19.11
C ARG A 490 -9.03 23.56 18.87
N LYS A 491 -10.01 23.90 19.72
CA LYS A 491 -10.81 25.12 19.68
C LYS A 491 -10.07 26.34 20.27
N ASN A 492 -9.12 26.15 21.19
CA ASN A 492 -8.41 27.22 21.90
C ASN A 492 -6.98 27.49 21.39
N HIS A 493 -6.41 26.62 20.54
CA HIS A 493 -5.06 26.78 20.00
C HIS A 493 -5.02 26.66 18.45
N PRO A 494 -5.60 27.64 17.72
CA PRO A 494 -5.63 27.61 16.26
C PRO A 494 -4.23 27.73 15.60
N ASP A 495 -3.21 28.18 16.33
CA ASP A 495 -1.85 28.32 15.81
C ASP A 495 -1.15 26.97 15.56
N TYR A 496 -1.58 25.88 16.21
CA TYR A 496 -1.09 24.53 15.87
C TYR A 496 -1.41 24.15 14.42
N LEU A 497 -2.49 24.72 13.84
CA LEU A 497 -2.86 24.49 12.45
C LEU A 497 -1.93 25.16 11.43
N LYS A 498 -0.97 26.00 11.86
CA LYS A 498 -0.03 26.69 10.95
C LYS A 498 1.25 25.90 10.69
N ASN A 499 1.50 24.84 11.47
CA ASN A 499 2.70 24.04 11.36
C ASN A 499 2.35 22.60 11.00
N HIS A 500 2.85 22.13 9.87
CA HIS A 500 2.60 20.79 9.37
C HIS A 500 3.78 19.87 9.74
N PRO A 501 3.54 18.63 10.23
CA PRO A 501 4.62 17.67 10.46
C PRO A 501 5.38 17.35 9.16
N SER A 502 6.70 17.25 9.23
CA SER A 502 7.51 16.96 8.04
C SER A 502 7.31 15.52 7.57
N ILE A 503 7.19 15.32 6.26
CA ILE A 503 7.24 13.98 5.63
C ILE A 503 8.59 13.83 4.95
N ASP A 504 9.48 13.00 5.49
CA ASP A 504 10.83 12.82 4.95
C ASP A 504 11.47 11.47 5.32
N LEU A 505 12.76 11.36 5.02
CA LEU A 505 13.56 10.16 5.20
C LEU A 505 14.22 10.06 6.59
N LYS A 506 13.94 10.98 7.53
CA LYS A 506 14.53 11.00 8.87
C LYS A 506 13.80 10.05 9.83
N VAL A 507 13.85 8.75 9.51
CA VAL A 507 13.14 7.72 10.28
C VAL A 507 13.99 7.29 11.48
N GLY A 508 13.68 7.81 12.67
CA GLY A 508 14.36 7.42 13.93
C GLY A 508 13.80 6.14 14.57
N ASN A 509 14.52 5.60 15.57
CA ASN A 509 14.14 4.36 16.27
C ASN A 509 12.75 4.36 16.91
N ASN A 510 12.24 5.54 17.29
CA ASN A 510 10.89 5.65 17.88
C ASN A 510 9.78 5.17 16.95
N HIS A 511 9.94 5.33 15.63
CA HIS A 511 8.99 4.80 14.64
C HIS A 511 8.92 3.27 14.69
N CYS A 512 10.08 2.62 14.81
CA CYS A 512 10.16 1.16 14.97
C CYS A 512 9.64 0.74 16.36
N PHE A 513 10.03 1.47 17.41
CA PHE A 513 9.64 1.18 18.79
C PHE A 513 8.13 1.15 18.96
N GLY A 514 7.36 2.03 18.30
CA GLY A 514 5.89 2.04 18.41
C GLY A 514 5.24 0.67 18.15
N CYS A 515 5.78 -0.10 17.19
CA CYS A 515 5.28 -1.44 16.85
C CYS A 515 6.14 -2.59 17.42
N HIS A 516 7.46 -2.42 17.52
CA HIS A 516 8.41 -3.50 17.87
C HIS A 516 8.81 -3.56 19.35
N ASN A 517 7.93 -3.11 20.26
CA ASN A 517 8.15 -3.16 21.72
C ASN A 517 7.41 -4.30 22.45
N ARG A 518 6.63 -5.14 21.74
CA ARG A 518 5.84 -6.23 22.33
C ARG A 518 6.16 -7.58 21.68
N SER A 519 5.68 -7.82 20.46
CA SER A 519 5.96 -9.08 19.76
C SER A 519 7.43 -9.12 19.30
N GLY A 520 8.17 -10.16 19.71
CA GLY A 520 9.60 -10.33 19.47
C GLY A 520 10.53 -9.36 20.25
N ARG A 521 9.98 -8.31 20.87
CA ARG A 521 10.71 -7.34 21.72
C ARG A 521 11.93 -6.73 21.04
N ILE A 522 11.90 -6.59 19.72
CA ILE A 522 13.08 -6.23 18.90
C ILE A 522 13.69 -4.89 19.34
N SER A 523 12.87 -3.84 19.46
CA SER A 523 13.37 -2.51 19.85
C SER A 523 13.91 -2.50 21.27
N THR A 524 13.24 -3.18 22.20
CA THR A 524 13.69 -3.23 23.59
C THR A 524 14.96 -4.07 23.74
N ASN A 525 15.09 -5.18 23.02
CA ASN A 525 16.31 -5.99 23.00
C ASN A 525 17.50 -5.22 22.44
N TYR A 526 17.31 -4.50 21.32
CA TYR A 526 18.33 -3.66 20.70
C TYR A 526 18.88 -2.61 21.68
N GLU A 527 17.98 -2.02 22.48
CA GLU A 527 18.29 -1.07 23.55
C GLU A 527 18.78 -1.72 24.86
N GLY A 528 18.72 -3.06 24.98
CA GLY A 528 19.20 -3.82 26.14
C GLY A 528 18.17 -4.05 27.25
N TRP A 529 16.89 -3.84 27.02
CA TRP A 529 15.80 -3.98 27.98
C TRP A 529 15.01 -5.28 27.79
N HIS A 530 14.90 -6.08 28.85
CA HIS A 530 14.15 -7.34 28.89
C HIS A 530 12.88 -7.19 29.76
N GLU A 531 11.75 -7.70 29.28
CA GLU A 531 10.47 -7.65 29.99
C GLU A 531 10.43 -8.60 31.19
N THR A 532 9.74 -8.22 32.25
CA THR A 532 9.60 -9.00 33.49
C THR A 532 8.13 -9.22 33.83
N LEU A 533 7.84 -10.15 34.74
CA LEU A 533 6.50 -10.38 35.30
C LEU A 533 6.21 -9.49 36.53
N LEU A 534 7.09 -8.52 36.84
CA LEU A 534 6.91 -7.64 37.99
C LEU A 534 5.80 -6.63 37.75
N ASN A 535 5.06 -6.31 38.81
CA ASN A 535 4.09 -5.22 38.80
C ASN A 535 4.82 -3.88 39.08
N PRO A 536 4.50 -2.79 38.36
CA PRO A 536 5.01 -1.44 38.65
C PRO A 536 4.90 -0.99 40.11
N ASP A 537 3.84 -1.42 40.82
CA ASP A 537 3.61 -1.06 42.22
C ASP A 537 4.54 -1.79 43.21
N GLU A 538 5.21 -2.85 42.76
CA GLU A 538 6.01 -3.76 43.58
C GLU A 538 7.52 -3.63 43.31
N LEU A 539 7.93 -2.56 42.62
CA LEU A 539 9.31 -2.40 42.14
C LEU A 539 10.32 -2.20 43.28
N PRO A 540 11.40 -3.02 43.33
CA PRO A 540 12.50 -2.80 44.26
C PRO A 540 13.23 -1.47 44.00
N THR A 541 13.59 -0.74 45.06
CA THR A 541 14.27 0.57 44.95
C THR A 541 15.72 0.53 44.44
N LYS A 542 16.33 -0.66 44.33
CA LYS A 542 17.77 -0.84 44.05
C LYS A 542 18.13 -1.08 42.57
N HIS A 543 17.15 -1.20 41.69
CA HIS A 543 17.40 -1.53 40.28
C HIS A 543 16.83 -0.47 39.34
N SER A 544 17.50 -0.25 38.21
CA SER A 544 17.00 0.61 37.14
C SER A 544 15.98 -0.18 36.31
N TYR A 545 14.71 0.18 36.48
CA TYR A 545 13.61 -0.36 35.68
C TYR A 545 13.13 0.67 34.66
N ARG A 546 12.57 0.17 33.55
CA ARG A 546 11.81 0.96 32.58
C ARG A 546 10.38 0.45 32.54
N ILE A 547 9.42 1.37 32.59
CA ILE A 547 7.99 1.04 32.53
C ILE A 547 7.46 1.49 31.17
N ILE A 548 6.73 0.61 30.48
CA ILE A 548 6.07 0.87 29.20
C ILE A 548 4.57 0.56 29.37
N ASP A 549 3.69 1.35 28.74
CA ASP A 549 2.21 1.22 28.85
C ASP A 549 1.70 1.27 30.30
N GLN A 550 2.43 1.95 31.20
CA GLN A 550 2.14 2.05 32.64
C GLN A 550 2.10 0.71 33.41
N THR A 551 2.23 -0.43 32.74
CA THR A 551 1.95 -1.77 33.27
C THR A 551 3.12 -2.74 33.08
N ARG A 552 3.89 -2.61 31.98
CA ARG A 552 4.95 -3.55 31.63
C ARG A 552 6.29 -3.09 32.16
N VAL A 553 6.92 -3.90 33.00
CA VAL A 553 8.21 -3.61 33.66
C VAL A 553 9.36 -4.29 32.92
N PHE A 554 10.40 -3.52 32.62
CA PHE A 554 11.61 -3.97 31.97
C PHE A 554 12.84 -3.78 32.86
N THR A 555 13.77 -4.73 32.78
CA THR A 555 15.09 -4.67 33.43
C THR A 555 16.20 -4.63 32.37
N TYR A 556 17.32 -3.98 32.69
CA TYR A 556 18.45 -3.88 31.77
C TYR A 556 19.34 -5.13 31.82
N ILE A 557 19.69 -5.68 30.66
CA ILE A 557 20.62 -6.81 30.50
C ILE A 557 21.90 -6.32 29.82
N GLN A 558 21.85 -6.11 28.50
CA GLN A 558 22.95 -5.63 27.68
C GLN A 558 22.40 -5.17 26.32
N GLU A 559 22.70 -3.93 25.93
CA GLU A 559 22.37 -3.39 24.60
C GLU A 559 23.21 -4.01 23.47
N ASP A 560 22.67 -3.98 22.25
CA ASP A 560 23.41 -4.37 21.03
C ASP A 560 24.62 -3.45 20.80
N VAL A 561 25.72 -4.00 20.29
CA VAL A 561 26.94 -3.24 20.00
C VAL A 561 26.70 -2.13 18.98
N HIS A 562 25.79 -2.32 18.01
CA HIS A 562 25.43 -1.30 17.03
C HIS A 562 24.58 -0.20 17.65
N HIS A 563 23.66 -0.56 18.56
CA HIS A 563 22.90 0.43 19.34
C HIS A 563 23.83 1.28 20.21
N LYS A 564 24.78 0.63 20.90
CA LYS A 564 25.80 1.31 21.71
C LYS A 564 26.62 2.31 20.89
N LEU A 565 26.89 1.97 19.63
CA LEU A 565 27.56 2.84 18.65
C LEU A 565 26.64 3.91 18.04
N LYS A 566 25.38 4.01 18.47
CA LYS A 566 24.39 4.96 17.98
C LYS A 566 24.04 4.74 16.50
N MET A 567 23.88 3.48 16.10
CA MET A 567 23.20 3.14 14.84
C MET A 567 21.68 3.06 15.06
N ASP A 568 20.93 3.67 14.15
CA ASP A 568 19.47 3.56 14.13
C ASP A 568 19.04 2.27 13.40
N CYS A 569 17.83 1.77 13.63
CA CYS A 569 17.33 0.55 12.99
C CYS A 569 17.44 0.60 11.47
N ILE A 570 17.16 1.79 10.89
CA ILE A 570 17.24 1.98 9.44
C ILE A 570 18.67 1.91 8.90
N ASP A 571 19.72 2.04 9.72
CA ASP A 571 21.10 1.93 9.25
C ASP A 571 21.38 0.51 8.72
N CYS A 572 20.75 -0.49 9.33
CA CYS A 572 20.86 -1.91 8.98
C CYS A 572 19.70 -2.44 8.12
N HIS A 573 18.72 -1.60 7.76
CA HIS A 573 17.57 -1.98 6.93
C HIS A 573 17.42 -1.14 5.67
N ASN A 574 16.93 -1.75 4.58
CA ASN A 574 16.64 -1.06 3.33
C ASN A 574 15.13 -0.98 3.00
N SER A 575 14.77 -0.20 2.00
CA SER A 575 13.37 0.01 1.60
C SER A 575 12.71 -1.24 1.04
N TYR A 576 13.47 -2.16 0.42
CA TYR A 576 12.94 -3.41 -0.13
C TYR A 576 12.58 -4.42 0.97
N GLU A 577 13.28 -4.38 2.11
CA GLU A 577 12.94 -5.19 3.28
C GLU A 577 11.71 -4.66 4.02
N LEU A 578 11.60 -3.34 4.17
CA LEU A 578 10.54 -2.72 4.98
C LEU A 578 9.26 -2.46 4.18
N MET A 579 9.38 -2.05 2.92
CA MET A 579 8.28 -1.67 2.03
C MET A 579 8.00 -2.73 0.95
N GLY A 580 8.59 -3.92 1.06
CA GLY A 580 8.42 -5.01 0.10
C GLY A 580 9.24 -4.87 -1.19
N ASP A 581 9.37 -5.98 -1.92
CA ASP A 581 10.17 -6.12 -3.15
C ASP A 581 9.39 -6.80 -4.29
N ASP A 582 8.07 -6.64 -4.30
CA ASP A 582 7.09 -7.32 -5.16
C ASP A 582 6.92 -8.83 -4.91
N THR A 583 7.68 -9.42 -3.99
CA THR A 583 7.54 -10.82 -3.60
C THR A 583 6.75 -10.95 -2.29
N ARG A 584 5.82 -11.91 -2.24
CA ARG A 584 5.19 -12.32 -0.98
C ARG A 584 6.04 -13.37 -0.30
N TYR A 585 6.27 -13.17 1.00
CA TYR A 585 7.02 -14.10 1.84
C TYR A 585 6.11 -14.69 2.89
N ALA A 586 6.35 -15.95 3.25
CA ALA A 586 5.70 -16.54 4.40
C ALA A 586 6.28 -15.94 5.68
N HIS A 587 7.62 -15.83 5.77
CA HIS A 587 8.30 -15.50 7.02
C HIS A 587 9.40 -14.43 6.89
N GLN A 588 9.68 -13.72 7.98
CA GLN A 588 10.56 -12.53 7.98
C GLN A 588 11.98 -12.81 7.47
N GLU A 589 12.57 -13.94 7.83
CA GLU A 589 13.91 -14.38 7.41
C GLU A 589 14.02 -14.63 5.91
N GLN A 590 12.88 -14.82 5.24
CA GLN A 590 12.81 -14.91 3.79
C GLN A 590 12.85 -13.50 3.17
N GLN A 591 12.14 -12.52 3.75
CA GLN A 591 12.09 -11.14 3.26
C GLN A 591 13.39 -10.35 3.52
N VAL A 592 13.97 -10.48 4.72
CA VAL A 592 15.24 -9.81 5.08
C VAL A 592 16.33 -10.11 4.05
N ASP A 593 17.09 -9.09 3.70
CA ASP A 593 18.11 -9.10 2.65
C ASP A 593 19.51 -8.83 3.20
N ILE A 594 19.64 -7.89 4.14
CA ILE A 594 20.92 -7.49 4.72
C ILE A 594 21.37 -8.53 5.75
N ALA A 595 22.60 -9.02 5.58
CA ALA A 595 23.26 -9.93 6.51
C ALA A 595 24.53 -9.31 7.12
N CYS A 596 25.01 -9.88 8.24
CA CYS A 596 26.26 -9.44 8.88
C CYS A 596 27.44 -9.45 7.91
N ALA A 597 27.53 -10.48 7.05
CA ALA A 597 28.58 -10.65 6.05
C ALA A 597 28.54 -9.61 4.92
N ASP A 598 27.43 -8.86 4.79
CA ASP A 598 27.34 -7.78 3.80
C ASP A 598 28.18 -6.57 4.18
N CYS A 599 28.25 -6.29 5.48
CA CYS A 599 29.03 -5.20 6.03
C CYS A 599 30.38 -5.68 6.59
N HIS A 600 30.42 -6.85 7.22
CA HIS A 600 31.62 -7.42 7.85
C HIS A 600 32.28 -8.46 6.95
N ARG A 601 33.02 -8.01 5.93
CA ARG A 601 33.72 -8.86 4.97
C ARG A 601 35.21 -8.54 4.87
N ASN A 602 35.99 -9.49 4.35
CA ASN A 602 37.45 -9.35 4.23
C ASN A 602 37.89 -8.44 3.07
N LYS A 603 37.06 -8.32 2.02
CA LYS A 603 37.37 -7.53 0.82
C LYS A 603 36.09 -6.94 0.23
N ALA A 604 36.22 -5.82 -0.48
CA ALA A 604 35.12 -5.16 -1.17
C ALA A 604 34.92 -5.75 -2.58
N ASP A 605 34.52 -7.03 -2.67
CA ASP A 605 34.37 -7.75 -3.94
C ASP A 605 32.95 -7.72 -4.54
N ARG A 606 31.94 -7.32 -3.76
CA ARG A 606 30.57 -7.07 -4.24
C ARG A 606 30.22 -5.61 -4.06
N THR A 607 30.36 -4.87 -5.15
CA THR A 607 30.18 -3.43 -5.18
C THR A 607 29.45 -2.97 -6.42
N VAL A 608 28.78 -1.82 -6.32
CA VAL A 608 28.17 -1.11 -7.44
C VAL A 608 28.55 0.37 -7.43
N THR A 609 28.65 0.95 -8.61
CA THR A 609 28.85 2.40 -8.77
C THR A 609 27.51 3.14 -8.80
N TYR A 610 27.53 4.45 -8.59
CA TYR A 610 26.32 5.28 -8.69
C TYR A 610 25.54 5.09 -10.00
N ALA A 611 26.24 4.97 -11.13
CA ALA A 611 25.62 4.78 -12.45
C ALA A 611 24.91 3.43 -12.62
N GLN A 612 25.17 2.47 -11.73
CA GLN A 612 24.57 1.13 -11.75
C GLN A 612 23.47 0.96 -10.71
N LEU A 613 23.21 1.98 -9.89
CA LEU A 613 22.11 1.95 -8.93
C LEU A 613 20.77 1.90 -9.66
N ASP A 614 19.83 1.16 -9.08
CA ASP A 614 18.43 1.31 -9.46
C ASP A 614 17.93 2.72 -9.13
N GLN A 615 16.82 3.12 -9.76
CA GLN A 615 16.28 4.47 -9.65
C GLN A 615 15.96 4.87 -8.21
N GLU A 616 15.42 3.95 -7.40
CA GLU A 616 15.04 4.24 -6.02
C GLU A 616 16.28 4.41 -5.14
N SER A 617 17.24 3.48 -5.22
CA SER A 617 18.51 3.58 -4.50
C SER A 617 19.28 4.86 -4.87
N ALA A 618 19.30 5.24 -6.15
CA ALA A 618 19.94 6.47 -6.61
C ALA A 618 19.27 7.72 -6.04
N LEU A 619 17.94 7.75 -5.99
CA LEU A 619 17.17 8.86 -5.42
C LEU A 619 17.38 8.96 -3.91
N ILE A 620 17.29 7.86 -3.16
CA ILE A 620 17.49 7.86 -1.71
C ILE A 620 18.93 8.28 -1.38
N ALA A 621 19.92 7.77 -2.11
CA ALA A 621 21.31 8.18 -1.95
C ALA A 621 21.49 9.69 -2.22
N GLY A 622 20.86 10.21 -3.29
CA GLY A 622 20.92 11.64 -3.66
C GLY A 622 20.24 12.57 -2.66
N LEU A 623 19.18 12.10 -2.01
CA LEU A 623 18.47 12.86 -0.96
C LEU A 623 19.23 12.88 0.37
N ARG A 624 19.97 11.82 0.68
CA ARG A 624 20.69 11.70 1.96
C ARG A 624 22.10 12.25 1.94
N TYR A 625 22.83 12.06 0.84
CA TYR A 625 24.27 12.28 0.82
C TYR A 625 24.70 13.27 -0.26
N ALA A 626 25.57 14.20 0.11
CA ALA A 626 26.27 15.04 -0.86
C ALA A 626 27.38 14.25 -1.57
N ASN A 627 27.64 14.58 -2.84
CA ASN A 627 28.75 14.03 -3.63
C ASN A 627 28.77 12.49 -3.71
N ILE A 628 27.75 11.90 -4.33
CA ILE A 628 27.62 10.45 -4.52
C ILE A 628 28.09 9.93 -5.89
N ALA A 629 28.31 10.81 -6.87
CA ALA A 629 28.57 10.42 -8.26
C ALA A 629 29.77 9.47 -8.43
N ASN A 630 30.80 9.62 -7.59
CA ASN A 630 32.00 8.79 -7.63
C ASN A 630 32.07 7.74 -6.50
N ARG A 631 30.99 7.58 -5.71
CA ARG A 631 30.98 6.60 -4.62
C ARG A 631 30.78 5.19 -5.17
N VAL A 632 31.47 4.25 -4.53
CA VAL A 632 31.31 2.82 -4.73
C VAL A 632 30.62 2.26 -3.50
N PHE A 633 29.47 1.63 -3.70
CA PHE A 633 28.61 1.09 -2.64
C PHE A 633 28.80 -0.41 -2.54
N LEU A 634 28.67 -0.96 -1.33
CA LEU A 634 28.55 -2.41 -1.14
C LEU A 634 27.18 -2.90 -1.62
N THR A 635 27.10 -4.17 -2.00
CA THR A 635 25.82 -4.85 -2.26
C THR A 635 25.59 -6.06 -1.36
N THR A 636 24.31 -6.34 -1.11
CA THR A 636 23.85 -7.54 -0.42
C THR A 636 24.14 -8.79 -1.24
N GLU A 637 24.53 -9.87 -0.58
CA GLU A 637 24.74 -11.16 -1.25
C GLU A 637 23.45 -11.75 -1.80
N LYS A 638 22.37 -11.67 -1.02
CA LYS A 638 21.14 -12.42 -1.27
C LYS A 638 20.38 -11.92 -2.51
N ARG A 639 20.28 -10.60 -2.72
CA ARG A 639 19.55 -9.99 -3.86
C ARG A 639 20.32 -8.93 -4.63
N ASN A 640 21.62 -8.75 -4.36
CA ASN A 640 22.45 -7.74 -5.02
C ASN A 640 21.88 -6.31 -4.92
N LYS A 641 21.31 -5.96 -3.75
CA LYS A 641 20.78 -4.62 -3.47
C LYS A 641 21.87 -3.72 -2.92
N ALA A 642 21.89 -2.47 -3.35
CA ALA A 642 22.88 -1.50 -2.90
C ALA A 642 22.66 -1.10 -1.44
N LEU A 643 23.72 -1.16 -0.64
CA LEU A 643 23.77 -0.57 0.69
C LEU A 643 24.11 0.92 0.52
N ILE A 644 23.10 1.74 0.27
CA ILE A 644 23.23 3.16 -0.09
C ILE A 644 24.01 4.02 0.91
N ASN A 645 24.15 3.55 2.16
CA ASN A 645 24.86 4.21 3.22
C ASN A 645 26.28 3.67 3.39
N THR A 646 26.84 3.00 2.39
CA THR A 646 28.22 2.50 2.41
C THR A 646 29.10 3.20 1.39
N GLU A 647 30.40 3.16 1.62
CA GLU A 647 31.39 3.74 0.70
C GLU A 647 32.69 2.95 0.77
N VAL A 648 33.22 2.54 -0.38
CA VAL A 648 34.53 1.91 -0.49
C VAL A 648 35.56 2.96 -0.91
N ARG A 649 36.60 3.18 -0.08
CA ARG A 649 37.69 4.12 -0.32
C ARG A 649 39.03 3.48 0.00
N ASN A 650 39.94 3.39 -0.98
CA ASN A 650 41.28 2.80 -0.80
C ASN A 650 41.20 1.43 -0.09
N ASP A 651 40.36 0.52 -0.62
CA ASP A 651 40.06 -0.81 -0.07
C ASP A 651 39.46 -0.84 1.36
N THR A 652 39.21 0.32 1.96
CA THR A 652 38.53 0.44 3.25
C THR A 652 37.04 0.63 3.03
N MET A 653 36.23 -0.17 3.73
CA MET A 653 34.77 -0.09 3.70
C MET A 653 34.28 0.79 4.84
N TRP A 654 33.43 1.75 4.50
CA TRP A 654 32.83 2.69 5.43
C TRP A 654 31.32 2.59 5.39
N MET A 655 30.68 2.91 6.50
CA MET A 655 29.24 3.04 6.62
C MET A 655 28.91 4.41 7.22
N HIS A 656 27.93 5.09 6.65
CA HIS A 656 27.45 6.39 7.07
C HIS A 656 26.12 6.20 7.80
N GLY A 657 25.91 6.88 8.94
CA GLY A 657 24.60 6.96 9.55
C GLY A 657 23.59 7.59 8.58
N LYS A 658 22.36 7.07 8.53
CA LYS A 658 21.30 7.59 7.63
C LYS A 658 20.65 8.86 8.19
N ASN A 659 20.61 9.00 9.51
CA ASN A 659 20.06 10.17 10.22
C ASN A 659 21.12 10.98 10.97
N ARG A 660 22.37 10.49 11.03
CA ARG A 660 23.47 11.07 11.80
C ARG A 660 24.69 11.22 10.91
N ASP A 661 25.48 12.25 11.16
CA ASP A 661 26.74 12.50 10.44
C ASP A 661 27.90 11.57 10.88
N THR A 662 27.58 10.51 11.63
CA THR A 662 28.56 9.53 12.09
C THR A 662 29.01 8.63 10.94
N VAL A 663 30.31 8.41 10.84
CA VAL A 663 30.91 7.50 9.87
C VAL A 663 31.64 6.37 10.61
N TYR A 664 31.31 5.14 10.26
CA TYR A 664 31.84 3.92 10.84
C TYR A 664 32.80 3.24 9.87
N VAL A 665 33.91 2.70 10.40
CA VAL A 665 34.77 1.77 9.64
C VAL A 665 34.18 0.38 9.78
N LEU A 666 33.85 -0.25 8.65
CA LEU A 666 33.37 -1.62 8.62
C LEU A 666 34.57 -2.57 8.77
N ARG A 667 34.62 -3.25 9.93
CA ARG A 667 35.73 -4.16 10.25
C ARG A 667 35.47 -5.55 9.69
N PRO A 668 36.48 -6.20 9.08
CA PRO A 668 36.37 -7.59 8.68
C PRO A 668 36.19 -8.51 9.90
N PRO A 669 35.65 -9.73 9.72
CA PRO A 669 35.63 -10.74 10.76
C PRO A 669 37.05 -11.06 11.25
N ASN A 670 37.18 -11.39 12.53
CA ASN A 670 38.47 -11.86 13.06
C ASN A 670 38.87 -13.19 12.41
N ALA A 671 40.16 -13.50 12.39
CA ALA A 671 40.68 -14.74 11.81
C ALA A 671 39.95 -15.99 12.34
N VAL A 672 39.63 -16.05 13.64
CA VAL A 672 38.88 -17.16 14.26
C VAL A 672 37.51 -17.41 13.63
N CYS A 673 36.88 -16.38 13.07
CA CYS A 673 35.58 -16.49 12.39
C CYS A 673 35.70 -17.14 11.01
N THR A 674 36.87 -17.04 10.38
CA THR A 674 37.14 -17.54 9.03
C THR A 674 38.13 -18.70 9.00
N TYR A 675 38.61 -19.14 10.17
CA TYR A 675 39.65 -20.15 10.31
C TYR A 675 39.07 -21.55 10.32
N GLY A 676 39.68 -22.46 9.56
CA GLY A 676 39.31 -23.86 9.53
C GLY A 676 37.96 -24.13 8.85
N LYS A 677 37.36 -25.26 9.21
CA LYS A 677 36.11 -25.75 8.63
C LYS A 677 35.04 -26.02 9.70
N ALA A 678 35.37 -26.20 10.98
CA ALA A 678 34.37 -26.68 11.94
C ALA A 678 33.10 -25.81 12.11
N HIS A 679 33.15 -24.50 11.83
CA HIS A 679 32.06 -23.56 12.10
C HIS A 679 31.50 -22.83 10.87
N HIS A 680 31.80 -23.26 9.65
CA HIS A 680 31.30 -22.56 8.46
C HIS A 680 29.78 -22.60 8.25
N GLU A 681 29.09 -23.50 8.95
CA GLU A 681 27.61 -23.54 8.98
C GLU A 681 27.05 -22.71 10.14
N VAL A 682 27.87 -22.13 11.02
CA VAL A 682 27.39 -21.33 12.16
C VAL A 682 27.12 -19.89 11.73
N SER A 683 25.86 -19.45 11.89
CA SER A 683 25.49 -18.06 11.60
C SER A 683 26.22 -17.09 12.54
N CYS A 684 26.47 -15.87 12.05
CA CYS A 684 27.04 -14.81 12.89
C CYS A 684 26.17 -14.56 14.14
N ASN A 685 24.84 -14.59 13.98
CA ASN A 685 23.90 -14.40 15.08
C ASN A 685 23.98 -15.50 16.14
N ALA A 686 24.19 -16.76 15.75
CA ALA A 686 24.37 -17.87 16.70
C ALA A 686 25.60 -17.68 17.58
N CYS A 687 26.67 -17.10 17.05
CA CYS A 687 27.91 -16.83 17.78
C CYS A 687 27.86 -15.52 18.57
N HIS A 688 27.27 -14.45 18.01
CA HIS A 688 27.40 -13.09 18.55
C HIS A 688 26.20 -12.57 19.33
N SER A 689 25.06 -13.29 19.39
CA SER A 689 23.94 -12.87 20.24
C SER A 689 24.28 -13.06 21.72
N ALA A 690 24.25 -11.98 22.52
CA ALA A 690 24.57 -12.04 23.94
C ALA A 690 23.45 -12.68 24.78
N TRP A 691 22.20 -12.48 24.36
CA TRP A 691 21.02 -13.06 25.01
C TRP A 691 19.82 -13.04 24.07
N ALA A 692 18.80 -13.85 24.34
CA ALA A 692 17.52 -13.81 23.66
C ALA A 692 16.39 -13.89 24.70
N PRO A 693 15.27 -13.17 24.50
CA PRO A 693 14.09 -13.34 25.35
C PRO A 693 13.45 -14.71 25.09
N SER A 694 12.92 -15.31 26.13
CA SER A 694 12.13 -16.54 26.06
C SER A 694 10.97 -16.50 27.03
N CYS A 695 9.86 -17.13 26.64
CA CYS A 695 8.67 -17.30 27.46
C CYS A 695 8.23 -18.76 27.41
N ILE A 696 7.85 -19.31 28.56
CA ILE A 696 7.43 -20.72 28.69
C ILE A 696 6.19 -20.83 29.59
N GLY A 697 5.46 -21.93 29.42
CA GLY A 697 4.29 -22.24 30.22
C GLY A 697 3.13 -21.28 29.99
N CYS A 698 2.90 -20.85 28.74
CA CYS A 698 1.76 -19.99 28.42
C CYS A 698 0.45 -20.81 28.40
N HIS A 699 -0.64 -20.22 28.88
CA HIS A 699 -1.97 -20.77 28.77
C HIS A 699 -2.90 -19.73 28.16
N ASN A 700 -3.65 -20.12 27.13
CA ASN A 700 -4.60 -19.27 26.45
C ASN A 700 -6.02 -19.81 26.63
N ALA A 701 -6.90 -18.96 27.13
CA ALA A 701 -8.32 -19.25 27.25
C ALA A 701 -9.14 -18.03 26.83
N TYR A 702 -10.33 -18.26 26.31
CA TYR A 702 -11.27 -17.22 25.93
C TYR A 702 -12.22 -16.93 27.08
N ASP A 703 -12.28 -15.67 27.51
CA ASP A 703 -13.26 -15.19 28.49
C ASP A 703 -14.21 -14.20 27.81
N GLU A 704 -15.51 -14.50 27.87
CA GLU A 704 -16.59 -13.68 27.30
C GLU A 704 -16.81 -12.34 28.03
N ASN A 705 -16.38 -12.27 29.29
CA ASN A 705 -16.52 -11.09 30.14
C ASN A 705 -15.26 -10.22 30.17
N GLU A 706 -14.16 -10.73 29.61
CA GLU A 706 -12.93 -9.96 29.52
C GLU A 706 -13.10 -8.83 28.50
N PRO A 707 -12.78 -7.58 28.87
CA PRO A 707 -12.71 -6.48 27.92
C PRO A 707 -11.72 -6.80 26.81
N GLY A 708 -12.22 -6.85 25.58
CA GLY A 708 -11.43 -7.09 24.38
C GLY A 708 -11.36 -5.88 23.48
N TYR A 709 -10.52 -5.98 22.45
CA TYR A 709 -10.43 -4.97 21.40
C TYR A 709 -10.29 -5.66 20.05
N ASP A 710 -11.15 -5.32 19.09
CA ASP A 710 -10.99 -5.74 17.70
C ASP A 710 -9.96 -4.81 17.04
N MET A 711 -8.72 -5.28 17.01
CA MET A 711 -7.55 -4.56 16.51
C MET A 711 -7.62 -4.25 15.01
N VAL A 712 -8.45 -4.98 14.24
CA VAL A 712 -8.66 -4.70 12.80
C VAL A 712 -9.66 -3.55 12.62
N LYS A 713 -10.73 -3.54 13.43
CA LYS A 713 -11.78 -2.50 13.34
C LYS A 713 -11.50 -1.27 14.19
N ASN A 714 -10.52 -1.34 15.09
CA ASN A 714 -10.23 -0.36 16.13
C ASN A 714 -11.47 -0.06 16.99
N LEU A 715 -12.05 -1.12 17.57
CA LEU A 715 -13.26 -1.03 18.40
C LEU A 715 -13.12 -1.88 19.66
N GLU A 716 -13.53 -1.33 20.79
CA GLU A 716 -13.72 -2.11 22.02
C GLU A 716 -14.80 -3.17 21.80
N LYS A 717 -14.60 -4.37 22.36
CA LYS A 717 -15.57 -5.46 22.37
C LYS A 717 -15.58 -6.14 23.74
N GLN A 718 -16.63 -6.91 24.01
CA GLN A 718 -16.63 -7.86 25.11
C GLN A 718 -16.25 -9.23 24.57
N GLY A 719 -15.41 -9.95 25.31
CA GLY A 719 -14.86 -11.22 24.89
C GLY A 719 -13.43 -11.11 24.33
N SER A 720 -12.48 -11.75 25.01
CA SER A 720 -11.09 -11.78 24.58
C SER A 720 -10.41 -13.10 24.93
N TRP A 721 -9.45 -13.48 24.10
CA TRP A 721 -8.40 -14.40 24.51
C TRP A 721 -7.53 -13.74 25.57
N VAL A 722 -7.27 -14.49 26.65
CA VAL A 722 -6.43 -14.09 27.78
C VAL A 722 -5.22 -15.01 27.81
N GLU A 723 -4.03 -14.41 27.77
CA GLU A 723 -2.76 -15.11 27.89
C GLU A 723 -2.27 -15.07 29.34
N PHE A 724 -2.09 -16.24 29.93
CA PHE A 724 -1.41 -16.42 31.21
C PHE A 724 0.01 -16.90 30.94
N VAL A 725 1.01 -16.19 31.46
CA VAL A 725 2.42 -16.54 31.23
C VAL A 725 3.02 -17.17 32.49
N GLY A 726 3.74 -18.27 32.32
CA GLY A 726 4.49 -18.91 33.40
C GLY A 726 5.76 -18.15 33.78
N GLU A 727 6.69 -17.97 32.85
CA GLU A 727 8.00 -17.38 33.13
C GLU A 727 8.56 -16.57 31.95
N TYR A 728 9.21 -15.43 32.24
CA TYR A 728 10.02 -14.67 31.28
C TYR A 728 11.51 -14.78 31.60
N ASN A 729 12.30 -15.08 30.59
CA ASN A 729 13.72 -15.40 30.71
C ASN A 729 14.58 -14.68 29.68
N ALA A 730 15.76 -14.23 30.13
CA ALA A 730 16.82 -13.72 29.26
C ALA A 730 18.09 -14.56 29.45
N GLY A 731 18.52 -15.24 28.39
CA GLY A 731 19.69 -16.11 28.41
C GLY A 731 20.29 -16.29 27.03
N LEU A 732 21.38 -17.04 26.92
CA LEU A 732 21.94 -17.37 25.60
C LEU A 732 20.91 -18.17 24.80
N PRO A 733 20.75 -17.90 23.49
CA PRO A 733 19.76 -18.60 22.70
C PRO A 733 20.09 -20.09 22.55
N VAL A 734 19.04 -20.89 22.44
CA VAL A 734 19.12 -22.28 21.96
C VAL A 734 19.60 -22.25 20.51
N LEU A 735 20.29 -23.29 20.06
CA LEU A 735 20.78 -23.40 18.69
C LEU A 735 19.99 -24.48 17.94
N GLY A 736 19.66 -24.18 16.69
CA GLY A 736 18.96 -25.09 15.79
C GLY A 736 19.51 -25.02 14.38
N ILE A 737 19.09 -25.96 13.54
CA ILE A 737 19.49 -26.02 12.14
C ILE A 737 18.35 -25.53 11.27
N ARG A 738 18.63 -24.55 10.41
CA ARG A 738 17.76 -24.16 9.32
C ARG A 738 18.27 -24.77 8.00
N LYS A 739 17.39 -25.47 7.28
CA LYS A 739 17.72 -26.14 6.00
C LYS A 739 17.02 -25.46 4.85
N THR A 740 17.78 -24.74 4.04
CA THR A 740 17.28 -24.03 2.86
C THR A 740 17.77 -24.69 1.58
N ALA A 741 17.26 -24.26 0.42
CA ALA A 741 17.79 -24.70 -0.88
C ALA A 741 19.28 -24.36 -1.07
N SER A 742 19.77 -23.30 -0.41
CA SER A 742 21.19 -22.88 -0.44
C SER A 742 22.10 -23.68 0.49
N GLY A 743 21.56 -24.50 1.38
CA GLY A 743 22.33 -25.27 2.36
C GLY A 743 21.75 -25.21 3.76
N GLN A 744 22.53 -25.67 4.74
CA GLN A 744 22.16 -25.67 6.15
C GLN A 744 22.94 -24.60 6.92
N GLU A 745 22.30 -24.03 7.93
CA GLU A 745 22.90 -23.03 8.82
C GLU A 745 22.43 -23.25 10.27
N ILE A 746 23.35 -23.12 11.22
CA ILE A 746 23.08 -23.13 12.65
C ILE A 746 22.71 -21.72 13.08
N ILE A 747 21.48 -21.57 13.58
CA ILE A 747 20.85 -20.29 13.90
C ILE A 747 20.39 -20.25 15.37
N PRO A 748 20.26 -19.05 15.97
CA PRO A 748 19.53 -18.89 17.21
C PRO A 748 18.06 -19.28 17.03
N VAL A 749 17.55 -20.02 18.01
CA VAL A 749 16.12 -20.32 18.15
C VAL A 749 15.69 -20.04 19.58
N VAL A 750 14.41 -19.75 19.77
CA VAL A 750 13.80 -19.52 21.08
C VAL A 750 12.51 -20.33 21.20
N PRO A 751 12.03 -20.63 22.41
CA PRO A 751 10.67 -21.09 22.61
C PRO A 751 9.70 -20.12 21.92
N GLY A 752 9.01 -20.60 20.90
CA GLY A 752 8.06 -19.79 20.12
C GLY A 752 6.65 -19.96 20.69
N MET A 753 6.19 -21.20 20.74
CA MET A 753 4.90 -21.60 21.29
C MET A 753 5.10 -22.81 22.20
N VAL A 754 5.31 -22.57 23.49
CA VAL A 754 5.23 -23.61 24.53
C VAL A 754 4.02 -23.28 25.37
N LEU A 755 2.87 -23.73 24.87
CA LEU A 755 1.59 -23.26 25.37
C LEU A 755 0.48 -24.30 25.29
N THR A 756 -0.54 -24.05 26.10
CA THR A 756 -1.82 -24.74 26.05
C THR A 756 -2.92 -23.79 25.60
N ILE A 757 -3.87 -24.28 24.81
CA ILE A 757 -5.04 -23.52 24.35
C ILE A 757 -6.31 -24.28 24.74
N ASP A 758 -7.16 -23.64 25.53
CA ASP A 758 -8.50 -24.14 25.84
C ASP A 758 -9.47 -23.73 24.74
N LEU A 759 -9.59 -24.53 23.67
CA LEU A 759 -10.53 -24.24 22.57
C LEU A 759 -12.00 -24.26 23.02
N ALA A 760 -12.35 -25.14 23.95
CA ALA A 760 -13.72 -25.30 24.45
C ALA A 760 -14.23 -24.00 25.11
N SER A 761 -13.32 -23.20 25.70
CA SER A 761 -13.66 -21.88 26.24
C SER A 761 -14.25 -20.91 25.19
N TYR A 762 -13.87 -21.05 23.91
CA TYR A 762 -14.39 -20.23 22.80
C TYR A 762 -15.54 -20.93 22.06
N THR A 763 -15.35 -22.18 21.62
CA THR A 763 -16.33 -22.90 20.76
C THR A 763 -17.56 -23.36 21.53
N LYS A 764 -17.44 -23.52 22.85
CA LYS A 764 -18.44 -24.11 23.76
C LYS A 764 -18.76 -25.58 23.46
N ASP A 765 -17.97 -26.24 22.62
CA ASP A 765 -18.08 -27.68 22.42
C ASP A 765 -17.26 -28.42 23.49
N GLN A 766 -17.92 -29.28 24.26
CA GLN A 766 -17.26 -30.09 25.28
C GLN A 766 -16.37 -31.20 24.69
N HIS A 767 -16.48 -31.48 23.38
CA HIS A 767 -15.59 -32.41 22.67
C HIS A 767 -14.28 -31.75 22.24
N ASP A 768 -14.20 -30.42 22.24
CA ASP A 768 -12.97 -29.71 21.90
C ASP A 768 -11.96 -29.87 23.05
N SER A 769 -10.77 -30.37 22.70
CA SER A 769 -9.73 -30.73 23.65
C SER A 769 -8.80 -29.55 23.94
N LEU A 770 -8.15 -29.59 25.11
CA LEU A 770 -7.00 -28.72 25.40
C LEU A 770 -5.89 -29.02 24.39
N LEU A 771 -5.55 -28.06 23.54
CA LEU A 771 -4.44 -28.19 22.60
C LEU A 771 -3.13 -27.86 23.31
N PHE A 772 -2.12 -28.72 23.19
CA PHE A 772 -0.77 -28.42 23.64
C PHE A 772 0.16 -28.33 22.43
N LYS A 773 0.94 -27.25 22.36
CA LYS A 773 1.98 -27.05 21.34
C LYS A 773 3.32 -26.77 22.00
N ARG A 774 4.37 -27.40 21.47
CA ARG A 774 5.78 -27.14 21.80
C ARG A 774 6.55 -26.90 20.51
N LEU A 775 6.63 -25.65 20.08
CA LEU A 775 7.26 -25.20 18.85
C LEU A 775 8.32 -24.15 19.15
N PHE A 776 9.50 -24.31 18.57
CA PHE A 776 10.56 -23.30 18.63
C PHE A 776 10.57 -22.45 17.36
N ALA A 777 10.94 -21.18 17.49
CA ALA A 777 10.99 -20.23 16.39
C ALA A 777 12.43 -19.75 16.14
N PRO A 778 12.84 -19.56 14.87
CA PRO A 778 14.03 -18.79 14.53
C PRO A 778 14.00 -17.41 15.17
N ALA A 779 15.14 -16.98 15.71
CA ALA A 779 15.28 -15.67 16.31
C ALA A 779 16.47 -14.90 15.71
N ALA A 780 16.23 -13.63 15.42
CA ALA A 780 17.28 -12.62 15.33
C ALA A 780 17.18 -11.77 16.62
N PRO A 781 17.95 -12.07 17.68
CA PRO A 781 17.69 -11.50 19.00
C PRO A 781 17.87 -9.97 19.09
N HIS A 782 18.66 -9.37 18.18
CA HIS A 782 19.07 -7.96 18.22
C HIS A 782 19.82 -7.60 19.50
N THR A 783 20.72 -8.47 19.94
CA THR A 783 21.55 -8.33 21.15
C THR A 783 23.02 -8.63 20.84
N THR A 784 23.45 -8.26 19.64
CA THR A 784 24.77 -8.58 19.10
C THR A 784 25.86 -8.00 20.00
N ALA A 785 26.83 -8.82 20.38
CA ALA A 785 27.99 -8.42 21.16
C ALA A 785 29.30 -8.55 20.38
N ALA A 786 30.26 -7.71 20.74
CA ALA A 786 31.60 -7.74 20.15
C ALA A 786 32.34 -9.06 20.43
N LYS A 787 32.06 -9.70 21.58
CA LYS A 787 32.61 -11.02 21.93
C LYS A 787 31.59 -12.10 21.58
N GLY A 788 32.02 -13.10 20.83
CA GLY A 788 31.20 -14.28 20.56
C GLY A 788 31.11 -15.24 21.75
N ARG A 789 30.25 -16.24 21.62
CA ARG A 789 30.04 -17.34 22.57
C ARG A 789 31.34 -18.12 22.84
N SER A 790 31.49 -18.59 24.08
CA SER A 790 32.59 -19.51 24.45
C SER A 790 32.32 -20.90 23.87
N CYS A 791 33.36 -21.70 23.65
CA CYS A 791 33.21 -23.07 23.15
C CYS A 791 32.33 -23.90 24.10
N VAL A 792 32.51 -23.73 25.41
CA VAL A 792 31.74 -24.39 26.47
C VAL A 792 30.25 -24.03 26.38
N SER A 793 29.90 -22.79 26.04
CA SER A 793 28.50 -22.34 25.96
C SER A 793 27.70 -22.92 24.79
N CYS A 794 28.35 -23.63 23.88
CA CYS A 794 27.72 -24.36 22.77
C CYS A 794 27.92 -25.87 22.90
N HIS A 795 29.13 -26.32 23.25
CA HIS A 795 29.49 -27.74 23.27
C HIS A 795 29.21 -28.45 24.60
N ASN A 796 29.13 -27.72 25.71
CA ASN A 796 28.91 -28.22 27.07
C ASN A 796 27.72 -27.54 27.76
N ASN A 797 26.72 -27.13 26.99
CA ASN A 797 25.56 -26.42 27.50
C ASN A 797 24.27 -27.10 27.02
N SER A 798 23.42 -27.48 27.98
CA SER A 798 22.18 -28.20 27.71
C SER A 798 21.16 -27.35 26.95
N GLU A 799 21.06 -26.06 27.27
CA GLU A 799 20.15 -25.12 26.59
C GLU A 799 20.56 -24.93 25.13
N ALA A 800 21.85 -24.75 24.84
CA ALA A 800 22.36 -24.59 23.47
C ALA A 800 22.00 -25.79 22.58
N LEU A 801 21.99 -27.01 23.15
CA LEU A 801 21.61 -28.24 22.47
C LEU A 801 20.09 -28.49 22.41
N GLY A 802 19.29 -27.67 23.09
CA GLY A 802 17.84 -27.77 23.13
C GLY A 802 17.27 -28.68 24.21
N TYR A 803 18.07 -29.15 25.18
CA TYR A 803 17.61 -30.01 26.28
C TYR A 803 16.91 -29.24 27.41
N GLY A 804 16.89 -27.90 27.33
CA GLY A 804 16.42 -27.02 28.41
C GLY A 804 17.47 -26.76 29.47
N LYS A 805 17.13 -25.92 30.46
CA LYS A 805 17.97 -25.61 31.61
C LYS A 805 18.22 -26.89 32.41
N GLY A 806 19.45 -27.07 32.85
CA GLY A 806 19.82 -28.20 33.70
C GLY A 806 21.32 -28.35 33.86
N ILE A 807 21.72 -29.45 34.48
CA ILE A 807 23.12 -29.79 34.72
C ILE A 807 23.50 -30.90 33.74
N LEU A 808 24.42 -30.58 32.83
CA LEU A 808 25.01 -31.51 31.89
C LEU A 808 26.43 -31.87 32.34
N THR A 809 26.63 -33.11 32.78
CA THR A 809 27.89 -33.57 33.39
C THR A 809 28.51 -34.69 32.58
N TYR A 810 29.80 -34.56 32.28
CA TYR A 810 30.61 -35.65 31.74
C TYR A 810 31.19 -36.47 32.90
N VAL A 811 30.92 -37.77 32.92
CA VAL A 811 31.35 -38.71 33.97
C VAL A 811 32.22 -39.78 33.33
N ILE A 812 33.35 -40.07 33.96
CA ILE A 812 34.25 -41.16 33.57
C ILE A 812 34.08 -42.28 34.60
N ASP A 813 33.74 -43.48 34.13
CA ASP A 813 33.58 -44.69 34.92
C ASP A 813 34.22 -45.87 34.19
N GLU A 814 35.08 -46.63 34.88
CA GLU A 814 35.84 -47.77 34.30
C GLU A 814 36.48 -47.49 32.92
N ASP A 815 37.22 -46.36 32.79
CA ASP A 815 37.85 -45.89 31.55
C ASP A 815 36.89 -45.59 30.38
N LYS A 816 35.59 -45.47 30.65
CA LYS A 816 34.56 -45.08 29.68
C LYS A 816 33.91 -43.77 30.10
N GLY A 817 33.76 -42.85 29.16
CA GLY A 817 33.10 -41.58 29.39
C GLY A 817 31.63 -41.60 29.00
N PHE A 818 30.78 -40.97 29.80
CA PHE A 818 29.35 -40.86 29.56
C PHE A 818 28.84 -39.46 29.91
N TRP A 819 27.87 -38.98 29.15
CA TRP A 819 27.16 -37.74 29.47
C TRP A 819 25.90 -38.05 30.28
N LYS A 820 25.68 -37.29 31.35
CA LYS A 820 24.46 -37.31 32.16
C LYS A 820 23.81 -35.93 32.14
N PHE A 821 22.51 -35.89 31.89
CA PHE A 821 21.71 -34.67 31.96
C PHE A 821 20.69 -34.78 33.08
N ASN A 822 20.62 -33.76 33.93
CA ASN A 822 19.58 -33.60 34.93
C ASN A 822 18.87 -32.27 34.68
N SER A 823 17.59 -32.31 34.30
CA SER A 823 16.82 -31.12 33.96
C SER A 823 16.50 -30.27 35.20
N HIS A 824 16.39 -28.96 35.00
CA HIS A 824 15.93 -28.04 36.03
C HIS A 824 14.42 -28.15 36.24
N TYR A 825 13.67 -28.17 35.13
CA TYR A 825 12.22 -28.33 35.15
C TYR A 825 11.81 -29.81 35.15
N LYS A 826 10.64 -30.07 35.72
CA LYS A 826 9.96 -31.36 35.63
C LYS A 826 9.48 -31.58 34.19
N ASN A 827 9.41 -32.84 33.77
CA ASN A 827 8.83 -33.19 32.48
C ASN A 827 7.34 -32.85 32.44
N ASN A 828 6.93 -32.18 31.37
CA ASN A 828 5.56 -31.85 31.07
C ASN A 828 4.76 -33.12 30.75
N SER A 829 3.52 -33.22 31.25
CA SER A 829 2.69 -34.41 31.07
C SER A 829 2.22 -34.64 29.63
N HIS A 830 2.23 -33.61 28.77
CA HIS A 830 1.75 -33.72 27.40
C HIS A 830 2.74 -34.41 26.46
N ASP A 831 4.05 -34.27 26.69
CA ASP A 831 5.07 -34.80 25.79
C ASP A 831 6.29 -35.42 26.48
N GLY A 832 6.35 -35.39 27.82
CA GLY A 832 7.42 -36.00 28.58
C GLY A 832 8.75 -35.27 28.52
N LEU A 833 8.79 -34.02 28.03
CA LEU A 833 10.01 -33.20 27.97
C LEU A 833 10.03 -32.15 29.10
N PRO A 834 11.21 -31.72 29.58
CA PRO A 834 11.31 -30.56 30.47
C PRO A 834 10.60 -29.33 29.89
N GLU A 835 10.03 -28.49 30.75
CA GLU A 835 9.14 -27.40 30.35
C GLU A 835 9.74 -26.45 29.29
N ASP A 836 11.04 -26.20 29.34
CA ASP A 836 11.78 -25.32 28.44
C ASP A 836 12.61 -26.06 27.36
N ALA A 837 12.53 -27.39 27.32
CA ALA A 837 13.27 -28.18 26.35
C ALA A 837 12.61 -28.11 24.97
N TRP A 838 13.44 -28.11 23.93
CA TRP A 838 13.01 -28.34 22.55
C TRP A 838 13.00 -29.83 22.20
N VAL A 839 14.04 -30.53 22.68
CA VAL A 839 14.34 -31.93 22.38
C VAL A 839 14.82 -32.65 23.65
N GLY A 840 14.58 -33.95 23.75
CA GLY A 840 15.10 -34.78 24.83
C GLY A 840 16.62 -34.97 24.74
N PHE A 841 17.24 -35.39 25.85
CA PHE A 841 18.65 -35.72 25.89
C PHE A 841 18.96 -36.92 24.98
N LEU A 842 19.76 -36.72 23.92
CA LEU A 842 20.07 -37.73 22.91
C LEU A 842 18.83 -38.31 22.21
N ASP A 843 17.82 -37.46 22.02
CA ASP A 843 16.60 -37.72 21.25
C ASP A 843 16.58 -36.80 20.02
N ASP A 844 15.94 -37.19 18.92
CA ASP A 844 15.78 -36.36 17.72
C ASP A 844 14.33 -36.01 17.38
N ARG A 845 13.35 -36.47 18.18
CA ARG A 845 11.91 -36.19 17.97
C ARG A 845 11.45 -36.38 16.51
N LYS A 846 12.04 -37.36 15.80
CA LYS A 846 11.77 -37.59 14.37
C LYS A 846 10.28 -37.76 14.08
N GLY A 847 9.82 -37.09 13.02
CA GLY A 847 8.44 -37.15 12.55
C GLY A 847 7.45 -36.29 13.34
N GLN A 848 7.92 -35.56 14.36
CA GLN A 848 7.09 -34.61 15.10
C GLN A 848 7.24 -33.20 14.54
N VAL A 849 6.17 -32.40 14.65
CA VAL A 849 6.23 -30.96 14.42
C VAL A 849 6.89 -30.31 15.64
N VAL A 850 8.02 -29.63 15.41
CA VAL A 850 8.85 -29.07 16.49
C VAL A 850 9.16 -27.59 16.33
N SER A 851 8.77 -26.97 15.21
CA SER A 851 9.07 -25.57 14.93
C SER A 851 7.89 -24.84 14.30
N THR A 852 7.89 -23.51 14.45
CA THR A 852 6.99 -22.60 13.73
C THR A 852 7.39 -22.41 12.26
N ARG A 853 8.39 -23.16 11.77
CA ARG A 853 8.83 -23.21 10.38
C ARG A 853 9.01 -24.65 9.95
N THR A 854 8.72 -24.95 8.69
CA THR A 854 8.98 -26.31 8.15
C THR A 854 10.46 -26.56 7.87
N ASP A 855 11.28 -25.51 7.79
CA ASP A 855 12.70 -25.58 7.44
C ASP A 855 13.65 -25.54 8.66
N VAL A 856 13.14 -25.61 9.89
CA VAL A 856 13.92 -25.46 11.13
C VAL A 856 13.79 -26.67 12.03
N PHE A 857 14.93 -27.20 12.48
CA PHE A 857 15.01 -28.48 13.18
C PHE A 857 15.98 -28.43 14.37
N PRO A 858 15.72 -29.21 15.44
CA PRO A 858 16.73 -29.47 16.46
C PRO A 858 17.90 -30.26 15.86
N PHE A 859 19.02 -30.30 16.57
CA PHE A 859 20.13 -31.17 16.20
C PHE A 859 19.70 -32.64 16.19
N SER A 860 20.12 -33.40 15.19
CA SER A 860 19.94 -34.86 15.21
C SER A 860 20.77 -35.49 16.33
N VAL A 861 20.45 -36.72 16.75
CA VAL A 861 21.26 -37.44 17.74
C VAL A 861 22.73 -37.52 17.32
N ASP A 862 23.03 -37.76 16.04
CA ASP A 862 24.42 -37.82 15.56
C ASP A 862 25.15 -36.48 15.69
N GLN A 863 24.43 -35.38 15.45
CA GLN A 863 24.98 -34.03 15.62
C GLN A 863 25.16 -33.70 17.11
N GLN A 864 24.20 -34.04 17.96
CA GLN A 864 24.32 -33.92 19.42
C GLN A 864 25.54 -34.70 19.93
N LYS A 865 25.69 -35.96 19.53
CA LYS A 865 26.86 -36.81 19.85
C LYS A 865 28.16 -36.17 19.39
N SER A 866 28.19 -35.62 18.17
CA SER A 866 29.39 -34.93 17.64
C SER A 866 29.75 -33.69 18.45
N ILE A 867 28.76 -32.84 18.77
CA ILE A 867 28.93 -31.63 19.58
C ILE A 867 29.45 -31.98 20.98
N LEU A 868 28.84 -32.98 21.63
CA LEU A 868 29.19 -33.45 22.97
C LEU A 868 30.53 -34.21 23.01
N THR A 869 30.97 -34.80 21.89
CA THR A 869 32.29 -35.43 21.78
C THR A 869 33.40 -34.38 21.86
N LEU A 870 33.25 -33.25 21.15
CA LEU A 870 34.15 -32.11 21.33
C LEU A 870 33.98 -31.51 22.74
N GLY A 871 32.74 -31.44 23.24
CA GLY A 871 32.42 -31.01 24.59
C GLY A 871 33.21 -31.73 25.68
N ALA A 872 33.38 -33.06 25.55
CA ALA A 872 34.14 -33.86 26.50
C ALA A 872 35.60 -33.39 26.60
N CYS A 873 36.20 -32.99 25.48
CA CYS A 873 37.56 -32.44 25.48
C CYS A 873 37.66 -31.12 26.27
N LEU A 874 36.62 -30.27 26.19
CA LEU A 874 36.53 -28.99 26.90
C LEU A 874 36.35 -29.13 28.42
N THR A 875 36.11 -30.34 28.94
CA THR A 875 36.13 -30.60 30.39
C THR A 875 37.55 -30.64 30.95
N CYS A 876 38.55 -30.92 30.10
CA CYS A 876 39.95 -31.07 30.46
C CYS A 876 40.85 -30.00 29.83
N HIS A 877 40.45 -29.43 28.68
CA HIS A 877 41.21 -28.45 27.93
C HIS A 877 40.55 -27.07 27.96
N ASP A 878 41.36 -26.04 28.24
CA ASP A 878 40.95 -24.65 28.04
C ASP A 878 40.62 -24.41 26.55
N GLU A 879 39.58 -23.63 26.28
CA GLU A 879 39.11 -23.33 24.92
C GLU A 879 40.16 -22.64 24.03
N LYS A 880 41.17 -22.00 24.63
CA LYS A 880 42.28 -21.35 23.91
C LYS A 880 43.53 -22.24 23.80
N SER A 881 43.48 -23.47 24.32
CA SER A 881 44.60 -24.40 24.23
C SER A 881 44.90 -24.79 22.78
N ALA A 882 46.15 -25.13 22.49
CA ALA A 882 46.56 -25.54 21.14
C ALA A 882 45.73 -26.72 20.59
N VAL A 883 45.33 -27.64 21.47
CA VAL A 883 44.47 -28.79 21.13
C VAL A 883 43.10 -28.32 20.65
N MET A 884 42.48 -27.36 21.34
CA MET A 884 41.17 -26.82 20.97
C MET A 884 41.24 -25.89 19.76
N VAL A 885 42.34 -25.17 19.55
CA VAL A 885 42.55 -24.41 18.30
C VAL A 885 42.67 -25.36 17.10
N GLN A 886 43.34 -26.51 17.28
CA GLN A 886 43.48 -27.53 16.23
C GLN A 886 42.15 -28.23 15.91
N SER A 887 41.24 -28.38 16.88
CA SER A 887 39.93 -29.02 16.64
C SER A 887 39.08 -28.26 15.62
N VAL A 888 39.22 -26.93 15.56
CA VAL A 888 38.52 -26.07 14.58
C VAL A 888 39.01 -26.32 13.14
N VAL A 889 40.26 -26.75 12.97
CA VAL A 889 40.85 -27.05 11.65
C VAL A 889 40.37 -28.40 11.13
N ASN A 890 40.58 -29.44 11.93
CA ASN A 890 40.26 -30.82 11.56
C ASN A 890 40.13 -31.69 12.82
N PHE A 891 38.91 -31.79 13.33
CA PHE A 891 38.60 -32.58 14.52
C PHE A 891 38.87 -34.08 14.32
N ASP A 892 38.52 -34.65 13.16
CA ASP A 892 38.70 -36.08 12.88
C ASP A 892 40.18 -36.51 12.93
N SER A 893 41.08 -35.63 12.47
CA SER A 893 42.52 -35.88 12.53
C SER A 893 43.05 -35.71 13.95
N LEU A 894 42.54 -34.72 14.69
CA LEU A 894 42.90 -34.51 16.08
C LEU A 894 42.57 -35.74 16.93
N VAL A 895 41.35 -36.26 16.80
CA VAL A 895 40.85 -37.43 17.55
C VAL A 895 41.73 -38.67 17.35
N LYS A 896 42.33 -38.85 16.16
CA LYS A 896 43.25 -39.98 15.87
C LYS A 896 44.60 -39.88 16.58
N THR A 897 44.95 -38.70 17.11
CA THR A 897 46.26 -38.41 17.70
C THR A 897 46.20 -38.06 19.19
N ILE A 898 45.03 -38.24 19.82
CA ILE A 898 44.86 -37.97 21.25
C ILE A 898 45.63 -38.96 22.12
N SER A 899 46.03 -38.48 23.30
CA SER A 899 46.70 -39.31 24.31
C SER A 899 45.78 -40.43 24.80
N LEU A 900 46.35 -41.57 25.22
CA LEU A 900 45.61 -42.64 25.92
C LEU A 900 44.94 -42.16 27.23
N LYS A 901 45.36 -41.00 27.76
CA LYS A 901 44.71 -40.36 28.92
C LYS A 901 43.40 -39.65 28.56
N CYS A 902 43.14 -39.40 27.28
CA CYS A 902 41.93 -38.76 26.81
C CYS A 902 40.84 -39.82 26.68
N ILE A 903 39.86 -39.77 27.58
CA ILE A 903 38.69 -40.65 27.53
C ILE A 903 37.61 -39.92 26.74
N LEU A 904 37.15 -40.53 25.66
CA LEU A 904 36.08 -40.01 24.82
C LEU A 904 34.72 -40.60 25.25
N PRO A 905 33.60 -39.91 25.00
CA PRO A 905 32.29 -40.47 25.27
C PRO A 905 32.04 -41.75 24.46
N VAL A 906 31.43 -42.72 25.12
CA VAL A 906 30.90 -43.94 24.50
C VAL A 906 29.41 -43.72 24.23
N TRP A 907 28.98 -44.03 23.01
CA TRP A 907 27.67 -43.64 22.46
C TRP A 907 26.78 -44.78 22.03
#